data_AF-A0ABD8ABM5-F1
#
_entry.id   AF-A0ABD8ABM5-F1
#
_cell.length_a   1.000
_cell.length_b   1.000
_cell.length_c   1.000
_cell.angle_alpha   90.00
_cell.angle_beta   90.00
_cell.angle_gamma   90.00
#
_symmetry.space_group_name_H-M   'P 1'
#
loop_
_entity.id
_entity.type
_entity.pdbx_description
1 polymer ?
#
loop_
_entity_poly.entity_id
_entity_poly.type
_entity_poly.pdbx_seq_one_letter_code
_entity_poly.pdbx_strand_id
1 'polypeptide(L)'
;MSPIYEDHRSKRYEPSAIDLENKNCSQVLLIELIGTGKNVLEVGTSTGYVSRILKERGNTVTGIEIDPEAGEIAGRHCDSMIIGDIEKLDLDAYLAPSSFDIIMFGDVLEHLVSPEDALRKVKKYLRPSGYLAVSLPNVCHGDIILNLLMGNFEYTSMGLLDATHLRFFGLRNIIDLFTRCGYSVTDVRTTVLAVGNTEQRVDPGAVPEDLADFVKSLPNANVYQYVFKASPSSAPEAVEAAPVPDLDDLFHEAIEESIQAETKPLLEENQSLQRLIAERDARVASLDEQVRQQATQLVQLSNELASVKQSIMWRLLMKFHNGFVERVLPQKTRRRKLYDLGLVGSRILVHEGPRSLWVGGKKRLQNKFQLKSVNVKKPILRIPLEVNDESVLLPLDNPLVGRFISPTNKLSAIEVLTWTPGKCNTDLRLSVGKGSLEGPVIREVVLKRKMIVNKGYSRWEFKPIPDSQGKVYYFQVESTGSPSAAVWYNSTYPHEKLQLFRDGKEINGRIGFQCFTKEVIRDPYQLWILQNEPSEIQLEQMREECANLPYQPKISIVTPVWNTDEKYLRNMIDSVQRQVYDNWELCIVDGGSEGGHVKAVLNEYFEMDSRIKVKFLSTNLGISDNTNEALSLVTGEYIGFLDHDDELAQNALYEVVKLLNGQQDLEIIYSDNDKIDENRFRKDPFFKPDWSLPFLLSTNYPFHLLICKTSLVKKIGGLRREYDGAQDYDFILRMIQHTKPERIGHIQKVLYHWRVTKSSSASGRSAKPYAYEAGRQALHSYLVRRGIEAEVFELEPGSYRVKCALQCQPQVGVVLISQNSESKDYTKFIRSLVAFSTYSIKRIYVPKSPKEKCKGLCIVDYLESFTKLYELLQGDTLEYLIFVDFDELSHNPVSFRKDWIEALLEQYVLFGSGVVGTGSPMFGNVVHSIYRPCGPIFCVASSIFGDYLQSNNASHNFDTLQIALADVSDTMGYVNVFTPFCMGNLATCKKILRYYSGMDTRPTLTKNMRFYLKSIINEDNN
;
A
#
# COMPACT_ATOMS: atom_id res chain seq x y z
N MET A 1 35.28 23.95 -28.40
CA MET A 1 34.37 23.29 -29.35
C MET A 1 34.86 21.86 -29.53
N SER A 2 33.98 20.89 -29.30
CA SER A 2 34.28 19.45 -29.33
C SER A 2 34.57 18.98 -30.76
N PRO A 3 35.42 17.97 -31.00
CA PRO A 3 35.91 17.58 -32.33
C PRO A 3 34.90 16.83 -33.23
N ILE A 4 33.60 16.89 -32.95
CA ILE A 4 32.58 16.04 -33.58
C ILE A 4 31.93 16.71 -34.82
N TYR A 5 32.21 17.98 -35.10
CA TYR A 5 31.54 18.72 -36.19
C TYR A 5 32.32 18.84 -37.52
N GLU A 6 33.50 18.22 -37.67
CA GLU A 6 34.35 18.44 -38.85
C GLU A 6 34.06 17.54 -40.08
N ASP A 7 33.23 16.50 -39.97
CA ASP A 7 33.03 15.52 -41.06
C ASP A 7 31.65 15.58 -41.77
N HIS A 8 30.84 16.61 -41.52
CA HIS A 8 29.54 16.81 -42.18
C HIS A 8 29.57 17.95 -43.19
N ARG A 9 30.53 17.97 -44.13
CA ARG A 9 30.31 18.72 -45.38
C ARG A 9 29.24 17.97 -46.17
N SER A 10 28.12 18.60 -46.48
CA SER A 10 27.09 17.96 -47.31
C SER A 10 27.74 17.47 -48.60
N LYS A 11 27.53 16.19 -48.93
CA LYS A 11 27.92 15.70 -50.26
C LYS A 11 27.02 16.44 -51.23
N ARG A 12 27.60 17.16 -52.19
CA ARG A 12 26.85 17.78 -53.30
C ARG A 12 25.87 16.75 -53.85
N TYR A 13 24.57 17.01 -53.73
CA TYR A 13 23.54 16.15 -54.30
C TYR A 13 23.47 16.43 -55.80
N GLU A 14 23.98 15.48 -56.59
CA GLU A 14 23.89 15.50 -58.05
C GLU A 14 23.24 14.19 -58.52
N PRO A 15 21.96 14.21 -58.91
CA PRO A 15 21.30 13.02 -59.42
C PRO A 15 21.86 12.67 -60.81
N SER A 16 22.16 11.40 -61.05
CA SER A 16 22.73 10.93 -62.33
C SER A 16 21.80 11.16 -63.53
N ALA A 17 20.49 11.16 -63.31
CA ALA A 17 19.45 11.65 -64.22
C ALA A 17 18.14 11.90 -63.44
N ILE A 18 17.39 12.96 -63.77
CA ILE A 18 16.02 13.14 -63.27
C ILE A 18 15.07 12.36 -64.18
N ASP A 19 14.37 11.37 -63.61
CA ASP A 19 13.29 10.66 -64.29
C ASP A 19 12.01 11.51 -64.27
N LEU A 20 11.67 12.11 -65.42
CA LEU A 20 10.50 12.99 -65.57
C LEU A 20 9.15 12.25 -65.46
N GLU A 21 9.15 10.92 -65.54
CA GLU A 21 7.96 10.10 -65.33
C GLU A 21 7.68 9.85 -63.84
N ASN A 22 8.67 10.01 -62.96
CA ASN A 22 8.48 9.85 -61.52
C ASN A 22 7.73 11.04 -60.90
N LYS A 23 6.41 10.92 -60.78
CA LYS A 23 5.55 11.93 -60.13
C LYS A 23 5.72 12.02 -58.61
N ASN A 24 6.51 11.13 -58.00
CA ASN A 24 6.84 11.15 -56.58
C ASN A 24 8.25 11.71 -56.33
N CYS A 25 8.62 12.77 -57.06
CA CYS A 25 9.92 13.42 -57.00
C CYS A 25 9.71 14.94 -56.95
N SER A 26 10.28 15.61 -55.94
CA SER A 26 10.04 17.04 -55.69
C SER A 26 10.52 17.90 -56.87
N GLN A 27 11.66 17.54 -57.47
CA GLN A 27 12.22 18.20 -58.64
C GLN A 27 11.28 18.09 -59.86
N VAL A 28 10.68 16.92 -60.09
CA VAL A 28 9.73 16.71 -61.20
C VAL A 28 8.47 17.54 -60.98
N LEU A 29 7.93 17.56 -59.75
CA LEU A 29 6.76 18.36 -59.40
C LEU A 29 7.02 19.86 -59.56
N LEU A 30 8.21 20.35 -59.17
CA LEU A 30 8.63 21.73 -59.39
C LEU A 30 8.70 22.07 -60.89
N ILE A 31 9.33 21.22 -61.69
CA ILE A 31 9.45 21.41 -63.15
C ILE A 31 8.06 21.44 -63.81
N GLU A 32 7.11 20.63 -63.34
CA GLU A 32 5.71 20.66 -63.82
C GLU A 32 4.97 21.92 -63.41
N LEU A 33 5.13 22.35 -62.16
CA LEU A 33 4.52 23.60 -61.69
C LEU A 33 5.03 24.78 -62.52
N ILE A 34 6.32 24.76 -62.89
CA ILE A 34 6.96 25.82 -63.68
C ILE A 34 6.47 25.85 -65.13
N GLY A 35 6.42 24.68 -65.79
CA GLY A 35 6.00 24.56 -67.18
C GLY A 35 7.06 24.99 -68.19
N THR A 36 6.63 25.57 -69.31
CA THR A 36 7.46 25.87 -70.50
C THR A 36 7.37 27.35 -70.88
N GLY A 37 8.43 27.90 -71.48
CA GLY A 37 8.42 29.26 -72.04
C GLY A 37 8.34 30.40 -71.01
N LYS A 38 8.83 30.19 -69.79
CA LYS A 38 8.81 31.15 -68.67
C LYS A 38 10.18 31.76 -68.42
N ASN A 39 10.22 32.96 -67.84
CA ASN A 39 11.42 33.53 -67.24
C ASN A 39 11.49 33.13 -65.77
N VAL A 40 12.49 32.31 -65.43
CA VAL A 40 12.63 31.66 -64.13
C VAL A 40 13.88 32.17 -63.42
N LEU A 41 13.73 32.56 -62.16
CA LEU A 41 14.85 32.74 -61.23
C LEU A 41 14.94 31.48 -60.37
N GLU A 42 16.03 30.73 -60.48
CA GLU A 42 16.28 29.55 -59.65
C GLU A 42 17.26 29.93 -58.53
N VAL A 43 16.79 29.91 -57.28
CA VAL A 43 17.60 30.15 -56.10
C VAL A 43 18.07 28.80 -55.57
N GLY A 44 19.38 28.62 -55.43
CA GLY A 44 20.02 27.35 -55.07
C GLY A 44 20.08 26.38 -56.24
N THR A 45 20.82 26.71 -57.31
CA THR A 45 20.87 25.89 -58.52
C THR A 45 21.66 24.58 -58.35
N SER A 46 22.47 24.45 -57.29
CA SER A 46 23.48 23.39 -57.20
C SER A 46 24.32 23.35 -58.50
N THR A 47 24.55 22.19 -59.11
CA THR A 47 25.25 22.03 -60.40
C THR A 47 24.39 22.34 -61.63
N GLY A 48 23.15 22.82 -61.45
CA GLY A 48 22.25 23.25 -62.53
C GLY A 48 21.49 22.11 -63.22
N TYR A 49 21.32 20.98 -62.54
CA TYR A 49 20.66 19.80 -63.09
C TYR A 49 19.16 20.01 -63.37
N VAL A 50 18.46 20.82 -62.56
CA VAL A 50 17.08 21.29 -62.85
C VAL A 50 17.11 22.38 -63.91
N SER A 51 18.03 23.35 -63.81
CA SER A 51 18.21 24.44 -64.78
C SER A 51 18.32 23.92 -66.21
N ARG A 52 19.09 22.85 -66.43
CA ARG A 52 19.25 22.17 -67.73
C ARG A 52 17.91 21.74 -68.32
N ILE A 53 17.05 21.11 -67.52
CA ILE A 53 15.74 20.61 -67.96
C ILE A 53 14.79 21.79 -68.22
N LEU A 54 14.84 22.82 -67.39
CA LEU A 54 14.05 24.04 -67.60
C LEU A 54 14.43 24.72 -68.93
N LYS A 55 15.73 24.78 -69.27
CA LYS A 55 16.21 25.27 -70.58
C LYS A 55 15.73 24.40 -71.74
N GLU A 56 15.81 23.08 -71.63
CA GLU A 56 15.30 22.13 -72.66
C GLU A 56 13.80 22.31 -72.91
N ARG A 57 13.04 22.73 -71.88
CA ARG A 57 11.62 23.10 -71.95
C ARG A 57 11.35 24.52 -72.46
N GLY A 58 12.36 25.19 -72.98
CA GLY A 58 12.25 26.52 -73.59
C GLY A 58 12.11 27.67 -72.58
N ASN A 59 12.47 27.47 -71.31
CA ASN A 59 12.51 28.55 -70.33
C ASN A 59 13.80 29.38 -70.43
N THR A 60 13.75 30.61 -69.94
CA THR A 60 14.94 31.45 -69.67
C THR A 60 15.26 31.34 -68.18
N VAL A 61 16.47 30.93 -67.81
CA VAL A 61 16.84 30.62 -66.43
C VAL A 61 17.95 31.55 -65.96
N THR A 62 17.69 32.30 -64.89
CA THR A 62 18.71 33.01 -64.12
C THR A 62 18.94 32.26 -62.81
N GLY A 63 20.19 31.92 -62.50
CA GLY A 63 20.54 31.16 -61.30
C GLY A 63 21.17 32.02 -60.21
N ILE A 64 20.92 31.68 -58.94
CA ILE A 64 21.67 32.18 -57.77
C ILE A 64 22.21 30.97 -57.01
N GLU A 65 23.52 30.90 -56.78
CA GLU A 65 24.15 29.82 -56.03
C GLU A 65 25.19 30.35 -55.04
N ILE A 66 25.20 29.79 -53.83
CA ILE A 66 26.12 30.19 -52.76
C ILE A 66 27.50 29.55 -52.93
N ASP A 67 27.58 28.33 -53.45
CA ASP A 67 28.85 27.64 -53.73
C ASP A 67 29.44 28.05 -55.10
N PRO A 68 30.60 28.73 -55.15
CA PRO A 68 31.13 29.23 -56.41
C PRO A 68 31.42 28.15 -57.45
N GLU A 69 31.85 26.96 -57.02
CA GLU A 69 32.21 25.87 -57.92
C GLU A 69 30.96 25.18 -58.51
N ALA A 70 29.94 24.92 -57.69
CA ALA A 70 28.64 24.43 -58.19
C ALA A 70 28.01 25.45 -59.15
N GLY A 71 28.08 26.74 -58.81
CA GLY A 71 27.54 27.79 -59.65
C GLY A 71 28.26 27.96 -60.99
N GLU A 72 29.57 27.73 -61.07
CA GLU A 72 30.31 27.71 -62.34
C GLU A 72 29.84 26.57 -63.26
N ILE A 73 29.51 25.42 -62.70
CA ILE A 73 28.95 24.28 -63.45
C ILE A 73 27.53 24.61 -63.91
N ALA A 74 26.67 25.10 -63.02
CA ALA A 74 25.30 25.49 -63.32
C ALA A 74 25.20 26.61 -64.36
N GLY A 75 26.17 27.53 -64.39
CA GLY A 75 26.25 28.60 -65.37
C GLY A 75 26.28 28.14 -66.83
N ARG A 76 26.65 26.87 -67.10
CA ARG A 76 26.57 26.27 -68.45
C ARG A 76 25.13 25.96 -68.89
N HIS A 77 24.21 25.94 -67.93
CA HIS A 77 22.80 25.57 -68.07
C HIS A 77 21.86 26.73 -67.71
N CYS A 78 22.38 27.91 -67.41
CA CYS A 78 21.62 29.13 -67.14
C CYS A 78 21.95 30.21 -68.18
N ASP A 79 21.01 31.11 -68.45
CA ASP A 79 21.26 32.31 -69.29
C ASP A 79 22.08 33.37 -68.54
N SER A 80 21.96 33.39 -67.22
CA SER A 80 22.74 34.24 -66.33
C SER A 80 22.92 33.56 -64.98
N MET A 81 24.07 33.78 -64.34
CA MET A 81 24.43 33.12 -63.08
C MET A 81 25.02 34.13 -62.10
N ILE A 82 24.48 34.16 -60.87
CA ILE A 82 24.91 35.03 -59.78
C ILE A 82 25.48 34.16 -58.67
N ILE A 83 26.73 34.40 -58.30
CA ILE A 83 27.39 33.68 -57.20
C ILE A 83 27.29 34.52 -55.93
N GLY A 84 26.61 33.99 -54.91
CA GLY A 84 26.57 34.58 -53.58
C GLY A 84 25.37 34.15 -52.73
N ASP A 85 25.46 34.52 -51.45
CA ASP A 85 24.45 34.25 -50.43
C ASP A 85 23.20 35.13 -50.65
N ILE A 86 22.05 34.50 -50.91
CA ILE A 86 20.77 35.18 -51.16
C ILE A 86 20.36 36.12 -50.03
N GLU A 87 20.73 35.85 -48.78
CA GLU A 87 20.41 36.70 -47.64
C GLU A 87 21.24 38.00 -47.69
N LYS A 88 22.50 37.92 -48.15
CA LYS A 88 23.47 39.03 -48.15
C LYS A 88 23.58 39.81 -49.47
N LEU A 89 23.26 39.20 -50.60
CA LEU A 89 23.42 39.81 -51.93
C LEU A 89 22.55 41.07 -52.08
N ASP A 90 23.10 42.14 -52.61
CA ASP A 90 22.28 43.25 -53.11
C ASP A 90 21.73 42.89 -54.49
N LEU A 91 20.51 42.34 -54.52
CA LEU A 91 19.89 41.85 -55.75
C LEU A 91 19.58 42.97 -56.76
N ASP A 92 19.46 44.24 -56.33
CA ASP A 92 19.17 45.35 -57.25
C ASP A 92 20.35 45.63 -58.19
N ALA A 93 21.57 45.23 -57.80
CA ALA A 93 22.76 45.33 -58.65
C ALA A 93 22.76 44.34 -59.82
N TYR A 94 21.94 43.28 -59.75
CA TYR A 94 21.95 42.17 -60.71
C TYR A 94 20.63 41.98 -61.45
N LEU A 95 19.50 42.30 -60.80
CA LEU A 95 18.16 41.97 -61.27
C LEU A 95 17.30 43.22 -61.42
N ALA A 96 16.58 43.33 -62.54
CA ALA A 96 15.56 44.37 -62.69
C ALA A 96 14.24 43.96 -62.04
N PRO A 97 13.46 44.89 -61.43
CA PRO A 97 12.13 44.60 -60.89
C PRO A 97 11.20 43.96 -61.92
N SER A 98 10.29 43.10 -61.49
CA SER A 98 9.30 42.40 -62.33
C SER A 98 9.87 41.65 -63.55
N SER A 99 11.09 41.14 -63.45
CA SER A 99 11.75 40.40 -64.55
C SER A 99 11.27 38.96 -64.70
N PHE A 100 10.81 38.33 -63.62
CA PHE A 100 10.56 36.88 -63.60
C PHE A 100 9.08 36.54 -63.57
N ASP A 101 8.70 35.54 -64.37
CA ASP A 101 7.39 34.91 -64.30
C ASP A 101 7.30 34.00 -63.07
N ILE A 102 8.41 33.33 -62.72
CA ILE A 102 8.48 32.37 -61.62
C ILE A 102 9.80 32.52 -60.88
N ILE A 103 9.77 32.40 -59.56
CA ILE A 103 10.97 32.28 -58.73
C ILE A 103 10.90 30.93 -58.00
N MET A 104 11.93 30.11 -58.17
CA MET A 104 12.00 28.75 -57.64
C MET A 104 12.89 28.70 -56.39
N PHE A 105 12.39 28.05 -55.34
CA PHE A 105 13.16 27.62 -54.17
C PHE A 105 13.00 26.10 -54.01
N GLY A 106 13.95 25.33 -54.55
CA GLY A 106 13.93 23.87 -54.43
C GLY A 106 14.81 23.43 -53.27
N ASP A 107 14.20 23.10 -52.14
CA ASP A 107 14.91 22.63 -50.94
C ASP A 107 16.01 23.63 -50.48
N VAL A 108 15.63 24.91 -50.36
CA VAL A 108 16.54 26.02 -49.97
C VAL A 108 16.14 26.71 -48.68
N LEU A 109 14.85 26.95 -48.47
CA LEU A 109 14.35 27.81 -47.39
C LEU A 109 14.65 27.24 -45.99
N GLU A 110 14.76 25.92 -45.89
CA GLU A 110 15.16 25.17 -44.70
C GLU A 110 16.63 25.37 -44.30
N HIS A 111 17.48 25.78 -45.24
CA HIS A 111 18.90 26.08 -45.00
C HIS A 111 19.16 27.55 -44.67
N LEU A 112 18.16 28.43 -44.78
CA LEU A 112 18.32 29.86 -44.54
C LEU A 112 18.20 30.20 -43.05
N VAL A 113 18.96 31.21 -42.63
CA VAL A 113 18.83 31.76 -41.27
C VAL A 113 17.49 32.47 -41.13
N SER A 114 17.11 33.27 -42.13
CA SER A 114 15.86 34.03 -42.20
C SER A 114 15.15 33.82 -43.55
N PRO A 115 14.40 32.71 -43.71
CA PRO A 115 13.63 32.47 -44.94
C PRO A 115 12.58 33.56 -45.20
N GLU A 116 12.07 34.23 -44.15
CA GLU A 116 11.13 35.36 -44.29
C GLU A 116 11.75 36.53 -45.04
N ASP A 117 13.00 36.88 -44.72
CA ASP A 117 13.68 38.00 -45.35
C ASP A 117 13.97 37.71 -46.82
N ALA A 118 14.42 36.49 -47.13
CA ALA A 118 14.60 36.04 -48.51
C ALA A 118 13.28 36.12 -49.31
N LEU A 119 12.18 35.62 -48.76
CA LEU A 119 10.86 35.66 -49.40
C LEU A 119 10.35 37.10 -49.63
N ARG A 120 10.56 38.01 -48.67
CA ARG A 120 10.22 39.43 -48.83
C ARG A 120 11.10 40.11 -49.89
N LYS A 121 12.40 39.79 -49.88
CA LYS A 121 13.41 40.38 -50.76
C LYS A 121 13.17 40.05 -52.23
N VAL A 122 12.81 38.79 -52.54
CA VAL A 122 12.62 38.36 -53.93
C VAL A 122 11.30 38.84 -54.55
N LYS A 123 10.32 39.23 -53.72
CA LYS A 123 8.95 39.58 -54.13
C LYS A 123 8.89 40.63 -55.24
N LYS A 124 9.75 41.64 -55.19
CA LYS A 124 9.76 42.76 -56.16
C LYS A 124 10.25 42.38 -57.56
N TYR A 125 10.95 41.26 -57.70
CA TYR A 125 11.46 40.78 -59.00
C TYR A 125 10.44 39.90 -59.73
N LEU A 126 9.37 39.50 -59.05
CA LEU A 126 8.28 38.74 -59.62
C LEU A 126 7.34 39.67 -60.39
N ARG A 127 6.84 39.20 -61.54
CA ARG A 127 5.77 39.91 -62.29
C ARG A 127 4.47 39.91 -61.48
N PRO A 128 3.54 40.86 -61.75
CA PRO A 128 2.25 40.91 -61.06
C PRO A 128 1.43 39.61 -61.10
N SER A 129 1.54 38.82 -62.19
CA SER A 129 0.90 37.51 -62.35
C SER A 129 1.85 36.33 -62.07
N GLY A 130 3.05 36.61 -61.56
CA GLY A 130 4.04 35.59 -61.25
C GLY A 130 3.82 34.96 -59.89
N TYR A 131 4.45 33.82 -59.65
CA TYR A 131 4.36 33.08 -58.39
C TYR A 131 5.70 32.43 -58.02
N LEU A 132 5.84 32.03 -56.77
CA LEU A 132 6.96 31.21 -56.30
C LEU A 132 6.64 29.73 -56.50
N ALA A 133 7.60 28.93 -56.95
CA ALA A 133 7.52 27.48 -56.97
C ALA A 133 8.47 26.92 -55.89
N VAL A 134 7.93 26.25 -54.88
CA VAL A 134 8.67 25.94 -53.65
C VAL A 134 8.58 24.45 -53.31
N SER A 135 9.70 23.85 -52.89
CA SER A 135 9.75 22.53 -52.25
C SER A 135 10.30 22.66 -50.83
N LEU A 136 9.67 21.97 -49.86
CA LEU A 136 10.06 21.97 -48.45
C LEU A 136 9.87 20.58 -47.80
N PRO A 137 10.84 20.11 -46.99
CA PRO A 137 10.71 18.88 -46.20
C PRO A 137 9.70 18.99 -45.06
N ASN A 138 9.03 17.87 -44.78
CA ASN A 138 8.03 17.74 -43.73
C ASN A 138 8.59 17.11 -42.46
N VAL A 139 8.86 17.91 -41.43
CA VAL A 139 9.31 17.39 -40.12
C VAL A 139 8.22 16.61 -39.37
N CYS A 140 6.96 16.74 -39.80
CA CYS A 140 5.82 16.02 -39.22
C CYS A 140 5.62 14.62 -39.84
N HIS A 141 6.58 14.10 -40.59
CA HIS A 141 6.54 12.73 -41.10
C HIS A 141 6.51 11.71 -39.94
N GLY A 142 5.77 10.60 -40.09
CA GLY A 142 5.53 9.65 -39.01
C GLY A 142 6.80 9.02 -38.43
N ASP A 143 7.80 8.75 -39.26
CA ASP A 143 9.11 8.25 -38.79
C ASP A 143 9.82 9.21 -37.82
N ILE A 144 9.71 10.52 -38.03
CA ILE A 144 10.29 11.53 -37.11
C ILE A 144 9.49 11.56 -35.80
N ILE A 145 8.16 11.49 -35.89
CA ILE A 145 7.29 11.47 -34.71
C ILE A 145 7.60 10.24 -33.85
N LEU A 146 7.75 9.05 -34.46
CA LEU A 146 8.11 7.83 -33.75
C LEU A 146 9.48 7.94 -33.08
N ASN A 147 10.49 8.46 -33.77
CA ASN A 147 11.80 8.70 -33.15
C ASN A 147 11.73 9.68 -31.97
N LEU A 148 11.00 10.79 -32.11
CA LEU A 148 10.81 11.76 -31.03
C LEU A 148 10.15 11.14 -29.80
N LEU A 149 9.14 10.29 -29.98
CA LEU A 149 8.48 9.56 -28.89
C LEU A 149 9.43 8.60 -28.18
N MET A 150 10.39 8.02 -28.90
CA MET A 150 11.47 7.21 -28.34
C MET A 150 12.60 8.03 -27.72
N GLY A 151 12.53 9.36 -27.78
CA GLY A 151 13.59 10.26 -27.32
C GLY A 151 14.81 10.31 -28.26
N ASN A 152 14.65 9.90 -29.52
CA ASN A 152 15.67 9.96 -30.56
C ASN A 152 15.42 11.14 -31.51
N PHE A 153 16.46 11.93 -31.80
CA PHE A 153 16.39 13.06 -32.75
C PHE A 153 17.75 13.24 -33.44
N GLU A 154 18.13 12.23 -34.22
CA GLU A 154 19.42 12.16 -34.90
C GLU A 154 19.39 12.82 -36.28
N TYR A 155 20.33 13.72 -36.50
CA TYR A 155 20.53 14.35 -37.80
C TYR A 155 21.26 13.40 -38.75
N THR A 156 20.83 13.38 -40.00
CA THR A 156 21.42 12.58 -41.08
C THR A 156 22.23 13.46 -42.04
N SER A 157 23.04 12.84 -42.89
CA SER A 157 23.80 13.57 -43.91
C SER A 157 22.97 14.04 -45.11
N MET A 158 21.73 13.53 -45.25
CA MET A 158 20.70 13.91 -46.21
C MET A 158 19.32 13.53 -45.64
N GLY A 159 18.25 14.17 -46.11
CA GLY A 159 16.86 13.81 -45.81
C GLY A 159 16.11 14.86 -44.98
N LEU A 160 15.05 14.45 -44.30
CA LEU A 160 14.18 15.34 -43.52
C LEU A 160 14.91 16.02 -42.35
N LEU A 161 15.82 15.30 -41.69
CA LEU A 161 16.72 15.84 -40.65
C LEU A 161 18.16 15.98 -41.15
N ASP A 162 18.33 16.51 -42.37
CA ASP A 162 19.65 16.88 -42.87
C ASP A 162 20.38 17.81 -41.88
N ALA A 163 21.64 17.49 -41.56
CA ALA A 163 22.48 18.23 -40.63
C ALA A 163 22.68 19.72 -40.97
N THR A 164 22.37 20.12 -42.21
CA THR A 164 22.45 21.51 -42.70
C THR A 164 21.11 22.25 -42.64
N HIS A 165 19.99 21.60 -42.27
CA HIS A 165 18.71 22.28 -42.05
C HIS A 165 18.79 23.16 -40.79
N LEU A 166 18.46 24.44 -40.93
CA LEU A 166 18.34 25.42 -39.84
C LEU A 166 16.88 25.66 -39.43
N ARG A 167 15.94 25.25 -40.28
CA ARG A 167 14.49 25.42 -40.11
C ARG A 167 13.77 24.12 -40.47
N PHE A 168 12.73 23.82 -39.71
CA PHE A 168 11.91 22.62 -39.89
C PHE A 168 10.46 23.03 -40.06
N PHE A 169 9.77 22.40 -41.01
CA PHE A 169 8.43 22.81 -41.41
C PHE A 169 7.45 21.65 -41.38
N GLY A 170 6.25 21.91 -40.85
CA GLY A 170 5.03 21.17 -41.17
C GLY A 170 4.11 22.05 -42.03
N LEU A 171 3.10 21.44 -42.66
CA LEU A 171 2.21 22.14 -43.62
C LEU A 171 1.61 23.45 -43.06
N ARG A 172 1.15 23.43 -41.80
CA ARG A 172 0.61 24.61 -41.14
C ARG A 172 1.65 25.73 -41.03
N ASN A 173 2.86 25.39 -40.59
CA ASN A 173 3.95 26.37 -40.45
C ASN A 173 4.40 26.93 -41.81
N ILE A 174 4.31 26.14 -42.89
CA ILE A 174 4.55 26.60 -44.26
C ILE A 174 3.51 27.67 -44.62
N ILE A 175 2.22 27.37 -44.47
CA ILE A 175 1.13 28.31 -44.79
C ILE A 175 1.30 29.62 -43.99
N ASP A 176 1.60 29.52 -42.70
CA ASP A 176 1.81 30.68 -41.83
C ASP A 176 3.02 31.52 -42.26
N LEU A 177 4.14 30.89 -42.61
CA LEU A 177 5.36 31.58 -43.08
C LEU A 177 5.06 32.43 -44.33
N PHE A 178 4.45 31.81 -45.35
CA PHE A 178 4.19 32.46 -46.62
C PHE A 178 3.13 33.56 -46.49
N THR A 179 2.09 33.33 -45.69
CA THR A 179 1.05 34.32 -45.41
C THR A 179 1.64 35.57 -44.76
N ARG A 180 2.52 35.42 -43.76
CA ARG A 180 3.21 36.57 -43.10
C ARG A 180 4.13 37.35 -44.04
N CYS A 181 4.63 36.70 -45.09
CA CYS A 181 5.43 37.34 -46.15
C CYS A 181 4.56 37.95 -47.27
N GLY A 182 3.24 37.86 -47.14
CA GLY A 182 2.26 38.40 -48.09
C GLY A 182 2.11 37.58 -49.36
N TYR A 183 2.26 36.25 -49.25
CA TYR A 183 1.95 35.30 -50.30
C TYR A 183 0.74 34.45 -49.91
N SER A 184 -0.01 33.97 -50.90
CA SER A 184 -1.03 32.94 -50.73
C SER A 184 -0.53 31.62 -51.32
N VAL A 185 -0.57 30.56 -50.52
CA VAL A 185 -0.15 29.21 -50.93
C VAL A 185 -1.29 28.54 -51.71
N THR A 186 -0.98 27.98 -52.87
CA THR A 186 -1.93 27.36 -53.80
C THR A 186 -1.28 26.16 -54.50
N ASP A 187 -2.06 25.26 -55.09
CA ASP A 187 -1.56 24.09 -55.86
C ASP A 187 -0.53 23.26 -55.06
N VAL A 188 -0.90 22.88 -53.82
CA VAL A 188 -0.05 22.06 -52.94
C VAL A 188 -0.05 20.61 -53.43
N ARG A 189 1.14 20.13 -53.75
CA ARG A 189 1.46 18.76 -54.13
C ARG A 189 2.40 18.15 -53.09
N THR A 190 2.49 16.82 -53.08
CA THR A 190 3.26 16.10 -52.06
C THR A 190 4.08 15.00 -52.70
N THR A 191 5.30 14.80 -52.21
CA THR A 191 5.97 13.51 -52.33
C THR A 191 5.65 12.66 -51.10
N VAL A 192 5.52 11.36 -51.30
CA VAL A 192 5.05 10.41 -50.30
C VAL A 192 6.10 9.32 -50.10
N LEU A 193 6.50 9.10 -48.86
CA LEU A 193 7.18 7.88 -48.42
C LEU A 193 6.36 7.33 -47.27
N ALA A 194 6.03 6.04 -47.30
CA ALA A 194 5.27 5.46 -46.20
C ALA A 194 6.13 5.45 -44.92
N VAL A 195 5.50 5.61 -43.76
CA VAL A 195 6.17 5.43 -42.46
C VAL A 195 6.92 4.10 -42.44
N GLY A 196 8.20 4.13 -42.08
CA GLY A 196 9.15 3.02 -42.11
C GLY A 196 10.08 3.02 -43.33
N ASN A 197 9.86 3.90 -44.31
CA ASN A 197 10.63 3.94 -45.57
C ASN A 197 11.49 5.20 -45.75
N THR A 198 11.64 6.02 -44.71
CA THR A 198 12.58 7.15 -44.73
C THR A 198 13.95 6.77 -44.18
N GLU A 199 14.91 7.67 -44.30
CA GLU A 199 16.19 7.63 -43.61
C GLU A 199 16.06 7.67 -42.07
N GLN A 200 14.91 8.12 -41.57
CA GLN A 200 14.57 8.14 -40.15
C GLN A 200 13.75 6.91 -39.71
N ARG A 201 13.70 5.84 -40.51
CA ARG A 201 12.91 4.65 -40.15
C ARG A 201 13.29 4.11 -38.76
N VAL A 202 12.27 3.75 -37.99
CA VAL A 202 12.42 3.09 -36.69
C VAL A 202 12.49 1.58 -36.89
N ASP A 203 13.33 0.90 -36.12
CA ASP A 203 13.44 -0.56 -36.18
C ASP A 203 12.07 -1.23 -35.87
N PRO A 204 11.63 -2.22 -36.67
CA PRO A 204 10.41 -2.96 -36.39
C PRO A 204 10.43 -3.58 -34.99
N GLY A 205 9.43 -3.25 -34.17
CA GLY A 205 9.31 -3.71 -32.78
C GLY A 205 9.98 -2.81 -31.73
N ALA A 206 10.63 -1.71 -32.13
CA ALA A 206 11.17 -0.73 -31.18
C ALA A 206 10.08 0.20 -30.59
N VAL A 207 8.92 0.26 -31.26
CA VAL A 207 7.70 0.92 -30.78
C VAL A 207 6.55 -0.09 -30.71
N PRO A 208 5.61 0.04 -29.76
CA PRO A 208 4.38 -0.76 -29.73
C PRO A 208 3.61 -0.63 -31.05
N GLU A 209 3.02 -1.74 -31.51
CA GLU A 209 2.34 -1.81 -32.81
C GLU A 209 1.15 -0.83 -32.89
N ASP A 210 0.35 -0.74 -31.83
CA ASP A 210 -0.77 0.21 -31.74
C ASP A 210 -0.31 1.67 -31.85
N LEU A 211 0.84 2.00 -31.28
CA LEU A 211 1.41 3.35 -31.36
C LEU A 211 1.92 3.64 -32.79
N ALA A 212 2.53 2.65 -33.44
CA ALA A 212 2.96 2.77 -34.83
C ALA A 212 1.77 2.97 -35.76
N ASP A 213 0.66 2.27 -35.53
CA ASP A 213 -0.55 2.38 -36.34
C ASP A 213 -1.30 3.69 -36.11
N PHE A 214 -1.36 4.18 -34.88
CA PHE A 214 -1.83 5.53 -34.58
C PHE A 214 -0.99 6.60 -35.31
N VAL A 215 0.34 6.51 -35.29
CA VAL A 215 1.17 7.50 -35.99
C VAL A 215 0.98 7.41 -37.51
N LYS A 216 0.79 6.21 -38.08
CA LYS A 216 0.46 6.04 -39.49
C LYS A 216 -0.90 6.65 -39.88
N SER A 217 -1.86 6.71 -38.94
CA SER A 217 -3.19 7.28 -39.19
C SER A 217 -3.21 8.82 -39.15
N LEU A 218 -2.16 9.45 -38.61
CA LEU A 218 -2.08 10.91 -38.56
C LEU A 218 -2.09 11.55 -39.96
N PRO A 219 -2.81 12.68 -40.16
CA PRO A 219 -2.81 13.40 -41.42
C PRO A 219 -1.40 13.79 -41.85
N ASN A 220 -1.08 13.52 -43.11
CA ASN A 220 0.22 13.78 -43.71
C ASN A 220 1.41 13.00 -43.11
N ALA A 221 1.18 11.95 -42.32
CA ALA A 221 2.26 11.13 -41.75
C ALA A 221 3.15 10.46 -42.81
N ASN A 222 2.60 10.20 -44.00
CA ASN A 222 3.34 9.65 -45.15
C ASN A 222 3.89 10.74 -46.10
N VAL A 223 3.64 12.03 -45.83
CA VAL A 223 4.12 13.11 -46.72
C VAL A 223 5.57 13.41 -46.39
N TYR A 224 6.44 13.21 -47.37
CA TYR A 224 7.87 13.43 -47.26
C TYR A 224 8.23 14.90 -47.50
N GLN A 225 7.79 15.48 -48.63
CA GLN A 225 7.98 16.91 -48.95
C GLN A 225 6.70 17.52 -49.51
N TYR A 226 6.51 18.82 -49.27
CA TYR A 226 5.47 19.63 -49.89
C TYR A 226 6.05 20.44 -51.04
N VAL A 227 5.36 20.43 -52.18
CA VAL A 227 5.72 21.21 -53.37
C VAL A 227 4.53 22.05 -53.79
N PHE A 228 4.67 23.38 -53.84
CA PHE A 228 3.51 24.26 -54.01
C PHE A 228 3.82 25.56 -54.74
N LYS A 229 2.75 26.26 -55.15
CA LYS A 229 2.82 27.63 -55.67
C LYS A 229 2.50 28.64 -54.58
N ALA A 230 3.26 29.73 -54.52
CA ALA A 230 2.92 30.86 -53.64
C ALA A 230 2.84 32.17 -54.43
N SER A 231 1.64 32.73 -54.56
CA SER A 231 1.39 33.93 -55.36
C SER A 231 1.35 35.17 -54.46
N PRO A 232 1.88 36.34 -54.88
CA PRO A 232 1.71 37.58 -54.12
C PRO A 232 0.24 37.88 -53.91
N SER A 233 -0.17 38.15 -52.67
CA SER A 233 -1.54 38.54 -52.36
C SER A 233 -1.59 39.85 -51.58
N SER A 234 -2.59 40.69 -51.89
CA SER A 234 -2.93 41.91 -51.15
C SER A 234 -3.91 41.65 -49.99
N ALA A 235 -4.50 40.46 -49.92
CA ALA A 235 -5.39 40.02 -48.84
C ALA A 235 -5.12 38.54 -48.50
N PRO A 236 -4.94 38.17 -47.22
CA PRO A 236 -4.77 36.76 -46.86
C PRO A 236 -6.08 36.01 -47.15
N GLU A 237 -6.15 35.26 -48.25
CA GLU A 237 -7.16 34.20 -48.37
C GLU A 237 -6.67 33.02 -47.54
N ALA A 238 -7.49 32.60 -46.58
CA ALA A 238 -7.20 31.45 -45.74
C ALA A 238 -7.29 30.19 -46.60
N VAL A 239 -6.15 29.53 -46.82
CA VAL A 239 -6.17 28.11 -47.14
C VAL A 239 -6.64 27.41 -45.88
N GLU A 240 -7.82 26.77 -45.92
CA GLU A 240 -8.25 25.91 -44.80
C GLU A 240 -7.20 24.80 -44.63
N ALA A 241 -6.37 24.92 -43.61
CA ALA A 241 -5.62 23.79 -43.10
C ALA A 241 -6.65 22.72 -42.73
N ALA A 242 -6.40 21.45 -43.09
CA ALA A 242 -7.24 20.35 -42.64
C ALA A 242 -7.49 20.50 -41.13
N PRO A 243 -8.75 20.33 -40.66
CA PRO A 243 -9.06 20.48 -39.25
C PRO A 243 -8.09 19.64 -38.43
N VAL A 244 -7.61 20.21 -37.32
CA VAL A 244 -6.78 19.45 -36.38
C VAL A 244 -7.57 18.19 -36.04
N PRO A 245 -7.06 17.00 -36.37
CA PRO A 245 -7.75 15.77 -36.00
C PRO A 245 -8.06 15.83 -34.52
N ASP A 246 -9.28 15.50 -34.14
CA ASP A 246 -9.58 15.32 -32.72
C ASP A 246 -8.76 14.12 -32.26
N LEU A 247 -7.65 14.42 -31.58
CA LEU A 247 -6.68 13.44 -31.14
C LEU A 247 -7.32 12.51 -30.12
N ASP A 248 -8.33 12.96 -29.38
CA ASP A 248 -9.03 12.11 -28.43
C ASP A 248 -9.92 11.12 -29.19
N ASP A 249 -10.70 11.56 -30.19
CA ASP A 249 -11.54 10.65 -31.00
C ASP A 249 -10.71 9.63 -31.79
N LEU A 250 -9.61 10.06 -32.44
CA LEU A 250 -8.74 9.15 -33.20
C LEU A 250 -7.95 8.19 -32.32
N PHE A 251 -7.56 8.64 -31.12
CA PHE A 251 -6.91 7.78 -30.14
C PHE A 251 -7.92 6.80 -29.51
N HIS A 252 -9.16 7.23 -29.29
CA HIS A 252 -10.24 6.38 -28.81
C HIS A 252 -10.66 5.33 -29.85
N GLU A 253 -10.80 5.69 -31.13
CA GLU A 253 -11.07 4.73 -32.21
C GLU A 253 -9.93 3.71 -32.36
N ALA A 254 -8.67 4.17 -32.36
CA ALA A 254 -7.52 3.27 -32.46
C ALA A 254 -7.40 2.33 -31.25
N ILE A 255 -7.70 2.82 -30.04
CA ILE A 255 -7.76 1.98 -28.84
C ILE A 255 -8.94 1.02 -28.90
N GLU A 256 -10.12 1.43 -29.35
CA GLU A 256 -11.29 0.53 -29.46
C GLU A 256 -11.05 -0.56 -30.50
N GLU A 257 -10.46 -0.25 -31.65
CA GLU A 257 -10.12 -1.23 -32.67
C GLU A 257 -9.02 -2.20 -32.20
N SER A 258 -7.99 -1.71 -31.49
CA SER A 258 -6.95 -2.54 -30.89
C SER A 258 -7.51 -3.43 -29.77
N ILE A 259 -8.34 -2.88 -28.89
CA ILE A 259 -9.05 -3.65 -27.85
C ILE A 259 -9.94 -4.71 -28.51
N GLN A 260 -10.67 -4.40 -29.59
CA GLN A 260 -11.48 -5.39 -30.31
C GLN A 260 -10.62 -6.47 -31.00
N ALA A 261 -9.48 -6.09 -31.56
CA ALA A 261 -8.55 -7.01 -32.21
C ALA A 261 -7.86 -7.95 -31.20
N GLU A 262 -7.54 -7.48 -29.98
CA GLU A 262 -6.97 -8.29 -28.90
C GLU A 262 -8.03 -9.10 -28.14
N THR A 263 -9.22 -8.54 -27.92
CA THR A 263 -10.29 -9.25 -27.19
C THR A 263 -10.89 -10.38 -27.99
N LYS A 264 -10.93 -10.32 -29.33
CA LYS A 264 -11.48 -11.39 -30.17
C LYS A 264 -10.73 -12.74 -30.03
N PRO A 265 -9.40 -12.82 -30.18
CA PRO A 265 -8.66 -14.06 -29.95
C PRO A 265 -8.69 -14.48 -28.47
N LEU A 266 -8.72 -13.53 -27.53
CA LEU A 266 -8.91 -13.84 -26.10
C LEU A 266 -10.31 -14.40 -25.81
N LEU A 267 -11.35 -13.99 -26.54
CA LEU A 267 -12.70 -14.52 -26.42
C LEU A 267 -12.77 -15.95 -26.97
N GLU A 268 -12.10 -16.21 -28.10
CA GLU A 268 -11.96 -17.55 -28.67
C GLU A 268 -11.10 -18.46 -27.79
N GLU A 269 -10.01 -17.94 -27.20
CA GLU A 269 -9.20 -18.65 -26.21
C GLU A 269 -9.99 -18.91 -24.93
N ASN A 270 -10.79 -17.97 -24.44
CA ASN A 270 -11.67 -18.16 -23.29
C ASN A 270 -12.74 -19.21 -23.58
N GLN A 271 -13.33 -19.22 -24.78
CA GLN A 271 -14.24 -20.30 -25.19
C GLN A 271 -13.52 -21.65 -25.30
N SER A 272 -12.26 -21.68 -25.74
CA SER A 272 -11.44 -22.90 -25.78
C SER A 272 -11.07 -23.39 -24.37
N LEU A 273 -10.76 -22.47 -23.46
CA LEU A 273 -10.45 -22.73 -22.06
C LEU A 273 -11.70 -23.17 -21.31
N GLN A 274 -12.88 -22.62 -21.62
CA GLN A 274 -14.15 -23.09 -21.09
C GLN A 274 -14.48 -24.51 -21.54
N ARG A 275 -14.16 -24.88 -22.80
CA ARG A 275 -14.25 -26.28 -23.26
C ARG A 275 -13.25 -27.18 -22.53
N LEU A 276 -12.01 -26.74 -22.34
CA LEU A 276 -10.99 -27.47 -21.57
C LEU A 276 -11.33 -27.58 -20.08
N ILE A 277 -11.97 -26.56 -19.50
CA ILE A 277 -12.49 -26.58 -18.13
C ILE A 277 -13.64 -27.58 -18.07
N ALA A 278 -14.60 -27.55 -19.00
CA ALA A 278 -15.68 -28.54 -19.06
C ALA A 278 -15.15 -29.98 -19.23
N GLU A 279 -14.12 -30.19 -20.04
CA GLU A 279 -13.45 -31.50 -20.17
C GLU A 279 -12.71 -31.89 -18.88
N ARG A 280 -12.07 -30.93 -18.21
CA ARG A 280 -11.43 -31.16 -16.90
C ARG A 280 -12.44 -31.44 -15.81
N ASP A 281 -13.58 -30.76 -15.80
CA ASP A 281 -14.66 -30.96 -14.85
C ASP A 281 -15.30 -32.33 -15.06
N ALA A 282 -15.49 -32.74 -16.32
CA ALA A 282 -15.89 -34.11 -16.65
C ALA A 282 -14.84 -35.14 -16.17
N ARG A 283 -13.54 -34.82 -16.28
CA ARG A 283 -12.46 -35.67 -15.80
C ARG A 283 -12.37 -35.70 -14.26
N VAL A 284 -12.61 -34.57 -13.60
CA VAL A 284 -12.72 -34.44 -12.14
C VAL A 284 -13.92 -35.24 -11.66
N ALA A 285 -15.08 -35.15 -12.31
CA ALA A 285 -16.24 -35.99 -12.01
C ALA A 285 -15.93 -37.49 -12.17
N SER A 286 -15.18 -37.87 -13.22
CA SER A 286 -14.73 -39.26 -13.38
C SER A 286 -13.72 -39.71 -12.32
N LEU A 287 -12.84 -38.81 -11.86
CA LEU A 287 -11.87 -39.06 -10.80
C LEU A 287 -12.55 -39.10 -9.43
N ASP A 288 -13.56 -38.27 -9.19
CA ASP A 288 -14.38 -38.29 -7.98
C ASP A 288 -15.16 -39.60 -7.89
N GLU A 289 -15.67 -40.11 -9.01
CA GLU A 289 -16.29 -41.43 -9.06
C GLU A 289 -15.25 -42.54 -8.76
N GLN A 290 -14.03 -42.43 -9.27
CA GLN A 290 -12.93 -43.33 -8.90
C GLN A 290 -12.54 -43.21 -7.42
N VAL A 291 -12.52 -42.00 -6.86
CA VAL A 291 -12.24 -41.74 -5.44
C VAL A 291 -13.35 -42.32 -4.58
N ARG A 292 -14.62 -42.23 -4.98
CA ARG A 292 -15.75 -42.89 -4.30
C ARG A 292 -15.64 -44.41 -4.35
N GLN A 293 -15.25 -44.97 -5.50
CA GLN A 293 -15.00 -46.41 -5.62
C GLN A 293 -13.82 -46.85 -4.72
N GLN A 294 -12.73 -46.08 -4.69
CA GLN A 294 -11.60 -46.33 -3.80
C GLN A 294 -11.95 -46.13 -2.32
N ALA A 295 -12.78 -45.15 -1.97
CA ALA A 295 -13.29 -44.95 -0.63
C ALA A 295 -14.16 -46.14 -0.18
N THR A 296 -14.98 -46.67 -1.08
CA THR A 296 -15.77 -47.89 -0.84
C THR A 296 -14.86 -49.11 -0.64
N GLN A 297 -13.80 -49.25 -1.46
CA GLN A 297 -12.76 -50.27 -1.25
C GLN A 297 -12.00 -50.07 0.06
N LEU A 298 -11.72 -48.83 0.47
CA LEU A 298 -11.08 -48.53 1.77
C LEU A 298 -11.97 -48.90 2.94
N VAL A 299 -13.29 -48.72 2.81
CA VAL A 299 -14.26 -49.18 3.81
C VAL A 299 -14.31 -50.71 3.86
N GLN A 300 -14.31 -51.40 2.70
CA GLN A 300 -14.19 -52.86 2.65
C GLN A 300 -12.87 -53.36 3.27
N LEU A 301 -11.73 -52.78 2.88
CA LEU A 301 -10.43 -53.09 3.46
C LEU A 301 -10.39 -52.77 4.95
N SER A 302 -11.01 -51.68 5.40
CA SER A 302 -11.13 -51.32 6.82
C SER A 302 -11.91 -52.38 7.60
N ASN A 303 -12.99 -52.89 7.02
CA ASN A 303 -13.79 -53.97 7.61
C ASN A 303 -13.02 -55.30 7.63
N GLU A 304 -12.22 -55.60 6.59
CA GLU A 304 -11.27 -56.73 6.61
C GLU A 304 -10.15 -56.52 7.64
N LEU A 305 -9.61 -55.31 7.78
CA LEU A 305 -8.59 -54.98 8.77
C LEU A 305 -9.16 -55.08 10.19
N ALA A 306 -10.42 -54.72 10.39
CA ALA A 306 -11.15 -54.90 11.63
C ALA A 306 -11.36 -56.40 11.95
N SER A 307 -11.69 -57.22 10.95
CA SER A 307 -11.82 -58.67 11.12
C SER A 307 -10.46 -59.34 11.43
N VAL A 308 -9.38 -58.89 10.78
CA VAL A 308 -8.00 -59.30 11.07
C VAL A 308 -7.59 -58.85 12.48
N LYS A 309 -7.95 -57.64 12.92
CA LYS A 309 -7.71 -57.15 14.29
C LYS A 309 -8.49 -57.93 15.35
N GLN A 310 -9.64 -58.49 14.98
CA GLN A 310 -10.40 -59.38 15.83
C GLN A 310 -9.92 -60.84 15.75
N SER A 311 -9.07 -61.20 14.80
CA SER A 311 -8.54 -62.56 14.65
C SER A 311 -7.68 -62.99 15.85
N ILE A 312 -7.66 -64.30 16.10
CA ILE A 312 -6.89 -64.92 17.18
C ILE A 312 -5.38 -64.62 17.02
N MET A 313 -4.91 -64.55 15.77
CA MET A 313 -3.51 -64.27 15.45
C MET A 313 -3.10 -62.84 15.82
N TRP A 314 -3.94 -61.83 15.55
CA TRP A 314 -3.68 -60.44 15.96
C TRP A 314 -3.72 -60.27 17.49
N ARG A 315 -4.63 -60.96 18.18
CA ARG A 315 -4.68 -60.96 19.65
C ARG A 315 -3.44 -61.60 20.27
N LEU A 316 -2.88 -62.65 19.66
CA LEU A 316 -1.61 -63.26 20.07
C LEU A 316 -0.43 -62.31 19.84
N LEU A 317 -0.39 -61.63 18.69
CA LEU A 317 0.65 -60.66 18.32
C LEU A 317 0.64 -59.43 19.23
N MET A 318 -0.55 -58.91 19.55
CA MET A 318 -0.72 -57.79 20.48
C MET A 318 -0.50 -58.20 21.94
N LYS A 319 -0.79 -59.45 22.33
CA LYS A 319 -0.35 -59.99 23.63
C LYS A 319 1.17 -60.05 23.75
N PHE A 320 1.87 -60.41 22.68
CA PHE A 320 3.34 -60.37 22.65
C PHE A 320 3.89 -58.93 22.68
N HIS A 321 3.31 -58.01 21.89
CA HIS A 321 3.71 -56.60 21.88
C HIS A 321 3.44 -55.89 23.23
N ASN A 322 2.23 -56.01 23.77
CA ASN A 322 1.85 -55.33 25.00
C ASN A 322 2.36 -56.06 26.26
N GLY A 323 2.64 -57.36 26.19
CA GLY A 323 3.11 -58.16 27.32
C GLY A 323 4.64 -58.26 27.45
N PHE A 324 5.35 -58.41 26.34
CA PHE A 324 6.81 -58.60 26.31
C PHE A 324 7.54 -57.33 25.85
N VAL A 325 7.12 -56.68 24.76
CA VAL A 325 7.82 -55.50 24.22
C VAL A 325 7.63 -54.26 25.12
N GLU A 326 6.42 -53.95 25.57
CA GLU A 326 6.20 -52.82 26.51
C GLU A 326 6.88 -53.03 27.88
N ARG A 327 7.04 -54.29 28.32
CA ARG A 327 7.64 -54.64 29.61
C ARG A 327 9.17 -54.67 29.58
N VAL A 328 9.77 -55.07 28.46
CA VAL A 328 11.23 -55.13 28.26
C VAL A 328 11.79 -53.83 27.63
N LEU A 329 10.95 -53.07 26.92
CA LEU A 329 11.30 -51.80 26.25
C LEU A 329 10.26 -50.69 26.56
N PRO A 330 10.28 -50.12 27.79
CA PRO A 330 9.33 -49.11 28.21
C PRO A 330 9.44 -47.81 27.40
N GLN A 331 8.31 -47.12 27.23
CA GLN A 331 8.28 -45.82 26.57
C GLN A 331 9.17 -44.80 27.30
N LYS A 332 9.89 -43.98 26.51
CA LYS A 332 10.95 -43.01 26.91
C LYS A 332 12.37 -43.57 27.10
N THR A 333 12.60 -44.88 26.96
CA THR A 333 13.96 -45.44 27.00
C THR A 333 14.70 -45.31 25.65
N ARG A 334 16.03 -45.19 25.69
CA ARG A 334 16.87 -45.13 24.46
C ARG A 334 16.74 -46.39 23.60
N ARG A 335 16.48 -47.55 24.20
CA ARG A 335 16.30 -48.82 23.50
C ARG A 335 14.97 -48.86 22.74
N ARG A 336 13.88 -48.30 23.29
CA ARG A 336 12.60 -48.15 22.58
C ARG A 336 12.71 -47.22 21.37
N LYS A 337 13.43 -46.11 21.53
CA LYS A 337 13.74 -45.22 20.38
C LYS A 337 14.49 -45.94 19.26
N LEU A 338 15.41 -46.85 19.58
CA LEU A 338 16.15 -47.62 18.58
C LEU A 338 15.27 -48.66 17.86
N TYR A 339 14.38 -49.31 18.59
CA TYR A 339 13.38 -50.24 18.04
C TYR A 339 12.41 -49.54 17.09
N ASP A 340 11.88 -48.38 17.48
CA ASP A 340 10.99 -47.58 16.63
C ASP A 340 11.75 -47.01 15.41
N LEU A 341 13.03 -46.65 15.57
CA LEU A 341 13.91 -46.23 14.46
C LEU A 341 14.17 -47.39 13.48
N GLY A 342 14.32 -48.62 14.00
CA GLY A 342 14.50 -49.83 13.21
C GLY A 342 13.26 -50.20 12.40
N LEU A 343 12.06 -50.02 12.97
CA LEU A 343 10.76 -50.21 12.29
C LEU A 343 10.53 -49.19 11.16
N VAL A 344 10.85 -47.92 11.40
CA VAL A 344 10.75 -46.87 10.38
C VAL A 344 11.82 -47.05 9.29
N GLY A 345 13.04 -47.41 9.67
CA GLY A 345 14.14 -47.67 8.74
C GLY A 345 13.89 -48.88 7.85
N SER A 346 13.38 -49.98 8.40
CA SER A 346 13.02 -51.18 7.63
C SER A 346 11.86 -50.93 6.66
N ARG A 347 10.86 -50.13 7.05
CA ARG A 347 9.75 -49.76 6.16
C ARG A 347 10.21 -48.92 4.95
N ILE A 348 11.16 -48.02 5.16
CA ILE A 348 11.78 -47.22 4.08
C ILE A 348 12.63 -48.11 3.16
N LEU A 349 13.38 -49.06 3.73
CA LEU A 349 14.21 -50.01 2.99
C LEU A 349 13.37 -50.94 2.09
N VAL A 350 12.22 -51.39 2.57
CA VAL A 350 11.33 -52.31 1.85
C VAL A 350 10.53 -51.63 0.74
N HIS A 351 10.04 -50.41 0.96
CA HIS A 351 9.18 -49.73 -0.02
C HIS A 351 9.93 -48.81 -0.99
N GLU A 352 11.06 -48.23 -0.58
CA GLU A 352 11.74 -47.17 -1.34
C GLU A 352 13.20 -47.51 -1.67
N GLY A 353 13.68 -48.68 -1.24
CA GLY A 353 14.99 -49.23 -1.57
C GLY A 353 16.19 -48.60 -0.83
N PRO A 354 17.40 -49.20 -0.91
CA PRO A 354 18.53 -48.84 -0.05
C PRO A 354 19.07 -47.42 -0.28
N ARG A 355 18.89 -46.85 -1.48
CA ARG A 355 19.40 -45.53 -1.86
C ARG A 355 18.66 -44.37 -1.18
N SER A 356 17.36 -44.50 -0.88
CA SER A 356 16.55 -43.44 -0.26
C SER A 356 16.94 -43.19 1.21
N LEU A 357 17.42 -44.24 1.90
CA LEU A 357 17.92 -44.15 3.27
C LEU A 357 19.15 -43.23 3.40
N TRP A 358 19.99 -43.20 2.36
CA TRP A 358 21.25 -42.44 2.32
C TRP A 358 21.07 -41.02 1.77
N VAL A 359 20.18 -40.81 0.80
CA VAL A 359 20.05 -39.51 0.10
C VAL A 359 19.07 -38.55 0.79
N GLY A 360 18.12 -39.04 1.61
CA GLY A 360 17.10 -38.19 2.25
C GLY A 360 16.85 -38.39 3.74
N GLY A 361 17.31 -39.51 4.33
CA GLY A 361 16.97 -39.90 5.70
C GLY A 361 17.42 -38.90 6.77
N LYS A 362 18.65 -38.38 6.65
CA LYS A 362 19.24 -37.45 7.63
C LYS A 362 18.56 -36.07 7.65
N LYS A 363 18.11 -35.59 6.49
CA LYS A 363 17.45 -34.28 6.32
C LYS A 363 16.00 -34.30 6.84
N ARG A 364 15.27 -35.40 6.64
CA ARG A 364 13.91 -35.60 7.17
C ARG A 364 13.89 -35.92 8.68
N LEU A 365 14.90 -36.64 9.20
CA LEU A 365 15.07 -36.84 10.64
C LEU A 365 15.45 -35.55 11.38
N GLN A 366 16.19 -34.64 10.75
CA GLN A 366 16.52 -33.33 11.32
C GLN A 366 15.32 -32.37 11.38
N ASN A 367 14.42 -32.39 10.39
CA ASN A 367 13.22 -31.53 10.41
C ASN A 367 12.16 -31.95 11.43
N LYS A 368 12.15 -33.22 11.87
CA LYS A 368 11.23 -33.69 12.93
C LYS A 368 11.74 -33.43 14.37
N PHE A 369 13.04 -33.13 14.54
CA PHE A 369 13.67 -33.00 15.86
C PHE A 369 14.64 -31.81 16.02
N GLN A 370 14.51 -30.76 15.20
CA GLN A 370 15.22 -29.50 15.48
C GLN A 370 14.46 -28.64 16.51
N LEU A 371 14.70 -28.96 17.78
CA LEU A 371 14.68 -27.97 18.87
C LEU A 371 16.11 -27.47 19.07
N LYS A 372 16.52 -26.44 18.30
CA LYS A 372 17.52 -25.51 18.84
C LYS A 372 16.83 -24.80 20.01
N SER A 373 17.25 -25.15 21.22
CA SER A 373 16.80 -24.54 22.47
C SER A 373 17.25 -23.09 22.50
N VAL A 374 16.31 -22.16 22.36
CA VAL A 374 16.50 -20.77 22.78
C VAL A 374 15.76 -20.64 24.10
N ASN A 375 16.51 -20.45 25.17
CA ASN A 375 16.01 -20.25 26.52
C ASN A 375 15.20 -18.93 26.52
N VAL A 376 13.90 -18.97 26.85
CA VAL A 376 13.10 -17.75 26.95
C VAL A 376 13.52 -17.03 28.23
N LYS A 377 14.22 -15.89 28.09
CA LYS A 377 14.58 -14.99 29.20
C LYS A 377 13.41 -14.11 29.66
N LYS A 378 12.22 -14.24 29.06
CA LYS A 378 11.05 -13.41 29.36
C LYS A 378 10.16 -14.08 30.41
N PRO A 379 9.60 -13.31 31.36
CA PRO A 379 8.64 -13.84 32.32
C PRO A 379 7.32 -14.22 31.64
N ILE A 380 6.68 -15.30 32.10
CA ILE A 380 5.35 -15.74 31.64
C ILE A 380 4.22 -15.02 32.37
N LEU A 381 4.48 -14.53 33.59
CA LEU A 381 3.64 -13.60 34.33
C LEU A 381 4.57 -12.51 34.87
N ARG A 382 4.24 -11.24 34.61
CA ARG A 382 4.99 -10.08 35.11
C ARG A 382 4.01 -9.12 35.76
N ILE A 383 4.32 -8.74 36.99
CA ILE A 383 3.62 -7.73 37.75
C ILE A 383 4.64 -6.62 38.00
N PRO A 384 4.59 -5.54 37.21
CA PRO A 384 5.51 -4.42 37.38
C PRO A 384 5.18 -3.66 38.67
N LEU A 385 6.22 -3.06 39.25
CA LEU A 385 6.10 -2.11 40.34
C LEU A 385 7.11 -0.99 40.08
N GLU A 386 6.62 0.23 39.90
CA GLU A 386 7.42 1.45 39.87
C GLU A 386 7.69 1.89 41.31
N VAL A 387 8.96 2.16 41.62
CA VAL A 387 9.37 2.59 42.96
C VAL A 387 9.22 4.11 43.04
N ASN A 388 8.12 4.56 43.62
CA ASN A 388 7.75 5.96 43.84
C ASN A 388 7.54 6.26 45.34
N ASP A 389 7.16 7.49 45.70
CA ASP A 389 6.98 7.91 47.10
C ASP A 389 5.89 7.13 47.85
N GLU A 390 4.96 6.47 47.14
CA GLU A 390 3.95 5.59 47.74
C GLU A 390 4.45 4.15 47.98
N SER A 391 5.59 3.79 47.38
CA SER A 391 6.19 2.47 47.55
C SER A 391 6.98 2.42 48.84
N VAL A 392 6.58 1.51 49.73
CA VAL A 392 7.25 1.30 51.01
C VAL A 392 8.07 0.01 50.98
N LEU A 393 9.05 -0.05 51.87
CA LEU A 393 9.87 -1.24 52.06
C LEU A 393 9.18 -2.16 53.06
N LEU A 394 8.93 -3.39 52.63
CA LEU A 394 8.29 -4.41 53.43
C LEU A 394 9.35 -5.42 53.91
N PRO A 395 9.80 -5.37 55.18
CA PRO A 395 10.85 -6.26 55.69
C PRO A 395 10.39 -7.71 55.68
N LEU A 396 11.29 -8.63 55.29
CA LEU A 396 11.05 -10.07 55.23
C LEU A 396 11.40 -10.79 56.55
N ASP A 397 11.45 -10.04 57.67
CA ASP A 397 11.56 -10.63 59.02
C ASP A 397 10.35 -11.52 59.34
N ASN A 398 9.17 -11.16 58.80
CA ASN A 398 8.03 -12.06 58.73
C ASN A 398 7.89 -12.55 57.27
N PRO A 399 7.48 -13.82 57.06
CA PRO A 399 7.29 -14.34 55.71
C PRO A 399 6.21 -13.58 54.95
N LEU A 400 6.51 -13.22 53.70
CA LEU A 400 5.53 -12.72 52.75
C LEU A 400 5.07 -13.86 51.87
N VAL A 401 3.75 -14.09 51.82
CA VAL A 401 3.15 -15.13 50.99
C VAL A 401 2.39 -14.50 49.84
N GLY A 402 2.53 -15.04 48.63
CA GLY A 402 1.78 -14.61 47.46
C GLY A 402 1.08 -15.77 46.76
N ARG A 403 -0.20 -15.57 46.41
CA ARG A 403 -1.03 -16.52 45.66
C ARG A 403 -1.14 -16.09 44.21
N PHE A 404 -0.84 -17.00 43.28
CA PHE A 404 -0.94 -16.75 41.83
C PHE A 404 -1.33 -18.03 41.07
N ILE A 405 -1.83 -17.87 39.85
CA ILE A 405 -2.12 -18.99 38.93
C ILE A 405 -0.97 -19.08 37.94
N SER A 406 -0.43 -20.29 37.73
CA SER A 406 0.63 -20.48 36.73
C SER A 406 0.02 -20.48 35.33
N PRO A 407 0.39 -19.55 34.43
CA PRO A 407 -0.26 -19.44 33.12
C PRO A 407 0.19 -20.54 32.15
N THR A 408 1.31 -21.22 32.42
CA THR A 408 1.88 -22.23 31.51
C THR A 408 2.31 -23.47 32.25
N ASN A 409 2.63 -24.53 31.52
CA ASN A 409 3.21 -25.73 32.09
C ASN A 409 4.69 -25.46 32.46
N LYS A 410 5.30 -26.32 33.27
CA LYS A 410 6.73 -26.31 33.64
C LYS A 410 7.24 -25.03 34.34
N LEU A 411 6.44 -24.45 35.24
CA LEU A 411 6.88 -23.38 36.15
C LEU A 411 8.22 -23.73 36.79
N SER A 412 9.21 -22.85 36.67
CA SER A 412 10.60 -23.16 37.00
C SER A 412 11.38 -22.05 37.69
N ALA A 413 10.90 -20.81 37.71
CA ALA A 413 11.53 -19.75 38.49
C ALA A 413 10.51 -18.69 38.92
N ILE A 414 10.83 -18.00 40.01
CA ILE A 414 10.12 -16.82 40.51
C ILE A 414 11.16 -15.71 40.73
N GLU A 415 10.79 -14.48 40.41
CA GLU A 415 11.55 -13.27 40.71
C GLU A 415 10.70 -12.29 41.53
N VAL A 416 11.33 -11.64 42.51
CA VAL A 416 10.71 -10.61 43.33
C VAL A 416 11.63 -9.39 43.42
N LEU A 417 11.07 -8.19 43.34
CA LEU A 417 11.79 -6.92 43.45
C LEU A 417 12.23 -6.69 44.91
N THR A 418 13.51 -6.88 45.18
CA THR A 418 14.10 -6.85 46.54
C THR A 418 14.96 -5.63 46.81
N TRP A 419 15.17 -5.34 48.08
CA TRP A 419 16.04 -4.27 48.57
C TRP A 419 16.89 -4.72 49.76
N THR A 420 18.17 -4.33 49.76
CA THR A 420 19.15 -4.70 50.80
C THR A 420 20.07 -3.51 51.14
N PRO A 421 19.78 -2.74 52.20
CA PRO A 421 20.60 -1.58 52.59
C PRO A 421 21.88 -2.05 53.30
N GLY A 422 23.02 -1.91 52.62
CA GLY A 422 24.29 -2.39 53.14
C GLY A 422 24.42 -3.92 53.03
N LYS A 423 25.62 -4.42 52.77
CA LYS A 423 25.90 -5.83 52.44
C LYS A 423 25.73 -6.82 53.62
N CYS A 424 24.86 -6.53 54.57
CA CYS A 424 24.75 -7.22 55.86
C CYS A 424 23.61 -8.24 55.94
N ASN A 425 22.80 -8.41 54.89
CA ASN A 425 21.61 -9.26 54.94
C ASN A 425 21.93 -10.77 54.88
N THR A 426 21.06 -11.59 55.47
CA THR A 426 21.15 -13.05 55.45
C THR A 426 20.57 -13.64 54.14
N ASP A 427 20.62 -14.98 54.00
CA ASP A 427 20.05 -15.66 52.83
C ASP A 427 18.51 -15.49 52.78
N LEU A 428 17.93 -15.55 51.59
CA LEU A 428 16.47 -15.54 51.40
C LEU A 428 15.97 -16.91 50.99
N ARG A 429 14.98 -17.43 51.70
CA ARG A 429 14.30 -18.68 51.33
C ARG A 429 13.05 -18.37 50.53
N LEU A 430 12.86 -19.07 49.42
CA LEU A 430 11.61 -19.16 48.68
C LEU A 430 11.06 -20.58 48.78
N SER A 431 9.83 -20.72 49.25
CA SER A 431 9.06 -21.96 49.24
C SER A 431 7.86 -21.81 48.33
N VAL A 432 7.55 -22.82 47.50
CA VAL A 432 6.38 -22.86 46.61
C VAL A 432 5.51 -24.04 47.01
N GLY A 433 4.27 -23.77 47.41
CA GLY A 433 3.21 -24.72 47.72
C GLY A 433 2.12 -24.76 46.64
N LYS A 434 1.28 -25.80 46.66
CA LYS A 434 0.17 -25.98 45.72
C LYS A 434 -1.18 -26.04 46.47
N GLY A 435 -2.20 -25.38 45.92
CA GLY A 435 -3.59 -25.55 46.36
C GLY A 435 -4.05 -24.57 47.44
N SER A 436 -3.45 -24.59 48.63
CA SER A 436 -3.82 -23.73 49.77
C SER A 436 -2.60 -23.09 50.44
N LEU A 437 -2.83 -22.11 51.31
CA LEU A 437 -1.80 -21.37 52.07
C LEU A 437 -0.94 -22.30 52.95
N GLU A 438 -1.57 -23.31 53.57
CA GLU A 438 -0.91 -24.36 54.37
C GLU A 438 -0.62 -25.65 53.58
N GLY A 439 -0.77 -25.60 52.25
CA GLY A 439 -0.57 -26.75 51.37
C GLY A 439 0.89 -27.25 51.38
N PRO A 440 1.12 -28.50 50.92
CA PRO A 440 2.46 -29.06 50.92
C PRO A 440 3.42 -28.25 50.03
N VAL A 441 4.59 -27.90 50.60
CA VAL A 441 5.69 -27.27 49.87
C VAL A 441 6.23 -28.26 48.84
N ILE A 442 6.11 -27.90 47.57
CA ILE A 442 6.57 -28.72 46.45
C ILE A 442 7.97 -28.33 45.97
N ARG A 443 8.38 -27.08 46.20
CA ARG A 443 9.73 -26.58 45.88
C ARG A 443 10.20 -25.66 46.98
N GLU A 444 11.47 -25.77 47.32
CA GLU A 444 12.14 -24.86 48.24
C GLU A 444 13.52 -24.55 47.69
N VAL A 445 13.89 -23.27 47.69
CA VAL A 445 15.17 -22.78 47.18
C VAL A 445 15.68 -21.68 48.09
N VAL A 446 16.95 -21.75 48.49
CA VAL A 446 17.61 -20.70 49.26
C VAL A 446 18.53 -19.89 48.36
N LEU A 447 18.28 -18.59 48.28
CA LEU A 447 19.10 -17.61 47.58
C LEU A 447 20.15 -17.04 48.53
N LYS A 448 21.43 -17.27 48.21
CA LYS A 448 22.55 -16.80 49.05
C LYS A 448 22.65 -15.29 49.05
N ARG A 449 23.01 -14.69 50.20
CA ARG A 449 23.12 -13.22 50.40
C ARG A 449 23.82 -12.44 49.28
N LYS A 450 24.85 -13.03 48.68
CA LYS A 450 25.66 -12.43 47.59
C LYS A 450 24.93 -12.35 46.23
N MET A 451 23.83 -13.09 46.09
CA MET A 451 23.03 -13.16 44.86
C MET A 451 21.71 -12.38 44.97
N ILE A 452 21.45 -11.76 46.11
CA ILE A 452 20.30 -10.87 46.30
C ILE A 452 20.61 -9.56 45.58
N VAL A 453 19.68 -9.12 44.74
CA VAL A 453 19.83 -7.88 43.95
C VAL A 453 19.26 -6.71 44.75
N ASN A 454 20.08 -5.68 44.95
CA ASN A 454 19.64 -4.45 45.61
C ASN A 454 18.90 -3.53 44.61
N LYS A 455 17.69 -3.08 44.95
CA LYS A 455 16.82 -2.31 44.05
C LYS A 455 16.59 -3.02 42.70
N GLY A 456 16.44 -4.34 42.74
CA GLY A 456 16.26 -5.15 41.53
C GLY A 456 15.66 -6.52 41.81
N TYR A 457 15.37 -7.27 40.75
CA TYR A 457 14.71 -8.57 40.85
C TYR A 457 15.70 -9.67 41.30
N SER A 458 15.44 -10.24 42.48
CA SER A 458 16.11 -11.44 42.96
C SER A 458 15.42 -12.68 42.41
N ARG A 459 16.20 -13.64 41.89
CA ARG A 459 15.69 -14.81 41.15
C ARG A 459 15.92 -16.12 41.89
N TRP A 460 14.85 -16.89 42.08
CA TRP A 460 14.91 -18.26 42.57
C TRP A 460 14.54 -19.23 41.44
N GLU A 461 15.49 -20.07 41.02
CA GLU A 461 15.25 -21.14 40.06
C GLU A 461 15.10 -22.50 40.75
N PHE A 462 14.14 -23.29 40.30
CA PHE A 462 13.86 -24.63 40.82
C PHE A 462 13.60 -25.65 39.70
N LYS A 463 13.61 -26.94 40.07
CA LYS A 463 13.22 -28.03 39.15
C LYS A 463 11.80 -27.77 38.64
N PRO A 464 11.54 -27.81 37.31
CA PRO A 464 10.21 -27.49 36.78
C PRO A 464 9.09 -28.29 37.45
N ILE A 465 7.97 -27.63 37.70
CA ILE A 465 6.75 -28.26 38.20
C ILE A 465 5.95 -28.73 36.97
N PRO A 466 5.81 -30.05 36.75
CA PRO A 466 5.01 -30.55 35.63
C PRO A 466 3.52 -30.26 35.86
N ASP A 467 2.81 -30.11 34.77
CA ASP A 467 1.38 -29.81 34.66
C ASP A 467 0.95 -28.61 35.50
N SER A 468 1.74 -27.51 35.47
CA SER A 468 1.45 -26.31 36.25
C SER A 468 0.39 -25.39 35.66
N GLN A 469 0.12 -25.48 34.36
CA GLN A 469 -0.80 -24.60 33.65
C GLN A 469 -2.20 -24.56 34.30
N GLY A 470 -2.71 -23.35 34.54
CA GLY A 470 -4.03 -23.09 35.12
C GLY A 470 -4.17 -23.46 36.60
N LYS A 471 -3.09 -23.91 37.27
CA LYS A 471 -3.15 -24.31 38.69
C LYS A 471 -2.72 -23.18 39.62
N VAL A 472 -3.35 -23.15 40.79
CA VAL A 472 -3.06 -22.20 41.87
C VAL A 472 -1.81 -22.63 42.64
N TYR A 473 -0.89 -21.68 42.83
CA TYR A 473 0.33 -21.82 43.61
C TYR A 473 0.44 -20.70 44.63
N TYR A 474 1.10 -21.04 45.74
CA TYR A 474 1.46 -20.10 46.79
C TYR A 474 2.98 -20.07 46.85
N PHE A 475 3.58 -18.88 46.90
CA PHE A 475 4.99 -18.74 47.21
C PHE A 475 5.15 -18.04 48.56
N GLN A 476 6.17 -18.40 49.32
CA GLN A 476 6.55 -17.76 50.57
C GLN A 476 8.00 -17.29 50.46
N VAL A 477 8.26 -16.01 50.67
CA VAL A 477 9.62 -15.44 50.77
C VAL A 477 9.85 -15.00 52.21
N GLU A 478 10.98 -15.43 52.78
CA GLU A 478 11.39 -15.05 54.13
C GLU A 478 12.91 -14.89 54.21
N SER A 479 13.37 -14.07 55.16
CA SER A 479 14.78 -13.96 55.50
C SER A 479 15.19 -15.01 56.53
N THR A 480 16.38 -15.59 56.35
CA THR A 480 16.90 -16.63 57.24
C THR A 480 17.58 -16.11 58.52
N GLY A 481 17.59 -14.79 58.73
CA GLY A 481 18.16 -14.13 59.90
C GLY A 481 18.31 -12.61 59.72
N SER A 482 18.85 -11.91 60.73
CA SER A 482 18.87 -10.44 60.78
C SER A 482 20.24 -9.83 60.44
N PRO A 483 20.33 -8.63 59.82
CA PRO A 483 19.22 -7.82 59.30
C PRO A 483 18.55 -8.44 58.06
N SER A 484 17.23 -8.27 57.95
CA SER A 484 16.44 -8.85 56.87
C SER A 484 16.43 -7.98 55.61
N ALA A 485 16.30 -8.63 54.45
CA ALA A 485 16.00 -7.92 53.21
C ALA A 485 14.54 -7.47 53.20
N ALA A 486 14.23 -6.47 52.37
CA ALA A 486 12.86 -6.07 52.13
C ALA A 486 12.44 -6.36 50.69
N VAL A 487 11.15 -6.36 50.46
CA VAL A 487 10.58 -6.23 49.11
C VAL A 487 9.96 -4.85 48.97
N TRP A 488 9.97 -4.31 47.76
CA TRP A 488 9.20 -3.11 47.45
C TRP A 488 7.72 -3.47 47.37
N TYR A 489 6.90 -2.70 48.08
CA TYR A 489 5.47 -2.92 48.24
C TYR A 489 4.72 -1.61 48.11
N ASN A 490 3.65 -1.60 47.32
CA ASN A 490 2.73 -0.47 47.22
C ASN A 490 1.35 -0.92 47.68
N SER A 491 0.81 -0.25 48.70
CA SER A 491 -0.48 -0.58 49.32
C SER A 491 -1.69 -0.03 48.57
N THR A 492 -1.49 0.94 47.68
CA THR A 492 -2.55 1.67 46.99
C THR A 492 -3.16 0.83 45.85
N TYR A 493 -2.33 0.08 45.14
CA TYR A 493 -2.73 -0.61 43.91
C TYR A 493 -2.55 -2.14 44.03
N PRO A 494 -3.57 -2.90 44.45
CA PRO A 494 -3.53 -4.36 44.34
C PRO A 494 -3.48 -4.80 42.86
N HIS A 495 -3.01 -6.03 42.62
CA HIS A 495 -2.93 -6.57 41.27
C HIS A 495 -3.77 -7.85 41.15
N GLU A 496 -4.67 -7.91 40.18
CA GLU A 496 -5.64 -9.01 40.00
C GLU A 496 -4.98 -10.41 39.90
N LYS A 497 -3.76 -10.48 39.38
CA LYS A 497 -3.00 -11.74 39.17
C LYS A 497 -2.16 -12.20 40.38
N LEU A 498 -2.11 -11.43 41.47
CA LEU A 498 -1.34 -11.76 42.67
C LEU A 498 -2.00 -11.20 43.93
N GLN A 499 -2.43 -12.12 44.80
CA GLN A 499 -2.90 -11.78 46.14
C GLN A 499 -1.79 -12.00 47.15
N LEU A 500 -1.67 -11.11 48.14
CA LEU A 500 -0.59 -11.11 49.13
C LEU A 500 -1.14 -11.41 50.52
N PHE A 501 -0.37 -12.16 51.31
CA PHE A 501 -0.70 -12.52 52.68
C PHE A 501 0.52 -12.32 53.57
N ARG A 502 0.29 -11.86 54.79
CA ARG A 502 1.30 -11.74 55.85
C ARG A 502 0.72 -12.24 57.16
N ASP A 503 1.47 -13.08 57.86
CA ASP A 503 1.06 -13.70 59.12
C ASP A 503 -0.34 -14.37 59.04
N GLY A 504 -0.62 -15.00 57.89
CA GLY A 504 -1.88 -15.70 57.61
C GLY A 504 -3.05 -14.82 57.20
N LYS A 505 -2.89 -13.49 57.13
CA LYS A 505 -3.95 -12.53 56.75
C LYS A 505 -3.66 -11.91 55.40
N GLU A 506 -4.70 -11.72 54.59
CA GLU A 506 -4.58 -11.01 53.31
C GLU A 506 -4.21 -9.54 53.56
N ILE A 507 -3.27 -9.03 52.78
CA ILE A 507 -2.85 -7.62 52.80
C ILE A 507 -3.14 -6.99 51.44
N ASN A 508 -3.66 -5.76 51.44
CA ASN A 508 -4.02 -5.06 50.21
C ASN A 508 -2.79 -4.44 49.55
N GLY A 509 -2.51 -4.71 48.27
CA GLY A 509 -1.40 -4.08 47.56
C GLY A 509 -0.68 -5.00 46.57
N ARG A 510 0.46 -4.56 46.03
CA ARG A 510 1.27 -5.33 45.08
C ARG A 510 2.77 -5.22 45.38
N ILE A 511 3.51 -6.20 44.88
CA ILE A 511 4.99 -6.20 44.83
C ILE A 511 5.43 -6.39 43.38
N GLY A 512 6.68 -6.02 43.07
CA GLY A 512 7.29 -6.42 41.79
C GLY A 512 7.50 -7.94 41.77
N PHE A 513 6.76 -8.66 40.92
CA PHE A 513 6.74 -10.12 40.88
C PHE A 513 6.79 -10.66 39.46
N GLN A 514 7.58 -11.72 39.23
CA GLN A 514 7.63 -12.40 37.94
C GLN A 514 7.74 -13.92 38.10
N CYS A 515 7.25 -14.69 37.13
CA CYS A 515 7.50 -16.13 37.07
C CYS A 515 7.91 -16.59 35.66
N PHE A 516 8.59 -17.74 35.59
CA PHE A 516 9.20 -18.26 34.36
C PHE A 516 8.94 -19.76 34.18
N THR A 517 8.95 -20.23 32.93
CA THR A 517 8.83 -21.65 32.57
C THR A 517 10.05 -22.17 31.81
N LYS A 518 10.29 -23.49 31.88
CA LYS A 518 11.18 -24.21 30.93
C LYS A 518 10.47 -24.69 29.66
N GLU A 519 9.17 -24.45 29.53
CA GLU A 519 8.42 -24.68 28.30
C GLU A 519 8.87 -23.69 27.21
N VAL A 520 9.06 -24.18 25.99
CA VAL A 520 9.54 -23.36 24.88
C VAL A 520 8.34 -22.75 24.18
N ILE A 521 7.98 -21.52 24.57
CA ILE A 521 7.00 -20.72 23.84
C ILE A 521 7.73 -20.03 22.69
N ARG A 522 7.56 -20.55 21.48
CA ARG A 522 8.27 -20.08 20.28
C ARG A 522 7.63 -18.87 19.62
N ASP A 523 6.32 -18.70 19.85
CA ASP A 523 5.50 -17.67 19.23
C ASP A 523 5.24 -16.54 20.25
N PRO A 524 5.68 -15.30 19.99
CA PRO A 524 5.40 -14.15 20.84
C PRO A 524 3.91 -13.92 21.06
N TYR A 525 3.05 -14.24 20.09
CA TYR A 525 1.62 -14.04 20.23
C TYR A 525 0.99 -15.04 21.22
N GLN A 526 1.47 -16.29 21.22
CA GLN A 526 1.06 -17.29 22.21
C GLN A 526 1.43 -16.84 23.63
N LEU A 527 2.56 -16.16 23.82
CA LEU A 527 2.89 -15.54 25.10
C LEU A 527 1.96 -14.37 25.45
N TRP A 528 1.60 -13.54 24.46
CA TRP A 528 0.63 -12.46 24.65
C TRP A 528 -0.74 -12.99 25.10
N ILE A 529 -1.26 -14.04 24.45
CA ILE A 529 -2.53 -14.69 24.83
C ILE A 529 -2.48 -15.10 26.31
N LEU A 530 -1.43 -15.84 26.70
CA LEU A 530 -1.25 -16.31 28.07
C LEU A 530 -1.14 -15.19 29.12
N GLN A 531 -0.69 -14.01 28.70
CA GLN A 531 -0.47 -12.86 29.58
C GLN A 531 -1.70 -11.96 29.68
N ASN A 532 -2.52 -11.87 28.64
CA ASN A 532 -3.55 -10.84 28.52
C ASN A 532 -4.98 -11.40 28.55
N GLU A 533 -5.18 -12.67 28.21
CA GLU A 533 -6.51 -13.26 28.19
C GLU A 533 -6.92 -13.83 29.56
N PRO A 534 -8.23 -13.82 29.89
CA PRO A 534 -8.73 -14.30 31.17
C PRO A 534 -8.52 -15.80 31.35
N SER A 535 -8.11 -16.20 32.55
CA SER A 535 -8.12 -17.59 32.99
C SER A 535 -9.54 -18.06 33.33
N GLU A 536 -9.76 -19.37 33.44
CA GLU A 536 -11.07 -19.96 33.83
C GLU A 536 -11.63 -19.37 35.14
N ILE A 537 -10.77 -19.08 36.12
CA ILE A 537 -11.22 -18.46 37.38
C ILE A 537 -11.69 -17.02 37.16
N GLN A 538 -11.00 -16.26 36.29
CA GLN A 538 -11.42 -14.91 35.94
C GLN A 538 -12.72 -14.91 35.13
N LEU A 539 -12.91 -15.89 34.24
CA LEU A 539 -14.18 -16.06 33.53
C LEU A 539 -15.33 -16.33 34.51
N GLU A 540 -15.10 -17.12 35.56
CA GLU A 540 -16.11 -17.32 36.62
C GLU A 540 -16.40 -16.03 37.40
N GLN A 541 -15.37 -15.27 37.77
CA GLN A 541 -15.55 -13.97 38.43
C GLN A 541 -16.32 -12.98 37.55
N MET A 542 -16.05 -12.98 36.24
CA MET A 542 -16.79 -12.18 35.27
C MET A 542 -18.26 -12.63 35.19
N ARG A 543 -18.58 -13.93 35.31
CA ARG A 543 -19.97 -14.43 35.38
C ARG A 543 -20.69 -13.90 36.62
N GLU A 544 -20.02 -13.91 37.78
CA GLU A 544 -20.57 -13.35 39.01
C GLU A 544 -20.79 -11.83 38.90
N GLU A 545 -19.87 -11.11 38.24
CA GLU A 545 -20.00 -9.68 37.99
C GLU A 545 -21.17 -9.37 37.06
N CYS A 546 -21.37 -10.15 35.98
CA CYS A 546 -22.51 -9.99 35.04
C CYS A 546 -23.85 -9.88 35.78
N ALA A 547 -24.07 -10.72 36.80
CA ALA A 547 -25.31 -10.75 37.56
C ALA A 547 -25.58 -9.45 38.33
N ASN A 548 -24.54 -8.67 38.63
CA ASN A 548 -24.60 -7.44 39.42
C ASN A 548 -24.48 -6.17 38.58
N LEU A 549 -24.37 -6.27 37.25
CA LEU A 549 -24.28 -5.09 36.38
C LEU A 549 -25.63 -4.34 36.35
N PRO A 550 -25.65 -3.01 36.57
CA PRO A 550 -26.88 -2.21 36.52
C PRO A 550 -27.58 -2.22 35.15
N TYR A 551 -26.79 -2.21 34.08
CA TYR A 551 -27.30 -2.24 32.71
C TYR A 551 -26.93 -3.56 32.04
N GLN A 552 -27.95 -4.32 31.62
CA GLN A 552 -27.81 -5.67 31.04
C GLN A 552 -28.60 -5.79 29.73
N PRO A 553 -28.18 -5.10 28.65
CA PRO A 553 -28.89 -5.14 27.38
C PRO A 553 -28.79 -6.51 26.72
N LYS A 554 -29.88 -6.96 26.10
CA LYS A 554 -29.85 -8.18 25.29
C LYS A 554 -29.05 -7.95 24.01
N ILE A 555 -28.06 -8.80 23.75
CA ILE A 555 -27.26 -8.77 22.51
C ILE A 555 -27.73 -9.87 21.56
N SER A 556 -28.15 -9.51 20.35
CA SER A 556 -28.54 -10.47 19.30
C SER A 556 -27.40 -10.71 18.34
N ILE A 557 -26.87 -11.92 18.30
CA ILE A 557 -25.83 -12.33 17.37
C ILE A 557 -26.48 -12.79 16.07
N VAL A 558 -26.06 -12.22 14.95
CA VAL A 558 -26.64 -12.44 13.62
C VAL A 558 -25.66 -13.25 12.78
N THR A 559 -26.11 -14.39 12.26
CA THR A 559 -25.26 -15.33 11.53
C THR A 559 -25.98 -15.92 10.31
N PRO A 560 -25.67 -15.45 9.09
CA PRO A 560 -26.07 -16.14 7.86
C PRO A 560 -25.23 -17.40 7.66
N VAL A 561 -25.87 -18.53 7.33
CA VAL A 561 -25.24 -19.84 7.14
C VAL A 561 -25.48 -20.31 5.71
N TRP A 562 -24.44 -20.82 5.04
CA TRP A 562 -24.57 -21.46 3.74
C TRP A 562 -23.45 -22.50 3.50
N ASN A 563 -23.83 -23.76 3.33
CA ASN A 563 -22.93 -24.88 3.03
C ASN A 563 -21.71 -25.01 3.97
N THR A 564 -21.91 -24.67 5.25
CA THR A 564 -20.84 -24.69 6.27
C THR A 564 -20.49 -26.12 6.68
N ASP A 565 -19.20 -26.41 6.85
CA ASP A 565 -18.74 -27.68 7.43
C ASP A 565 -19.28 -27.84 8.86
N GLU A 566 -19.77 -29.03 9.19
CA GLU A 566 -20.37 -29.34 10.49
C GLU A 566 -19.46 -28.96 11.65
N LYS A 567 -18.16 -29.24 11.56
CA LYS A 567 -17.20 -28.93 12.64
C LYS A 567 -17.15 -27.44 12.91
N TYR A 568 -17.15 -26.61 11.87
CA TYR A 568 -17.05 -25.16 12.04
C TYR A 568 -18.37 -24.56 12.52
N LEU A 569 -19.49 -25.05 12.00
CA LEU A 569 -20.83 -24.63 12.43
C LEU A 569 -21.03 -24.90 13.93
N ARG A 570 -20.67 -26.10 14.41
CA ARG A 570 -20.73 -26.46 15.83
C ARG A 570 -19.82 -25.57 16.68
N ASN A 571 -18.55 -25.38 16.26
CA ASN A 571 -17.62 -24.53 17.00
C ASN A 571 -18.11 -23.08 17.13
N MET A 572 -18.72 -22.54 16.08
CA MET A 572 -19.31 -21.19 16.06
C MET A 572 -20.43 -21.10 17.10
N ILE A 573 -21.42 -22.00 17.05
CA ILE A 573 -22.54 -22.02 18.00
C ILE A 573 -22.04 -22.22 19.44
N ASP A 574 -21.13 -23.17 19.66
CA ASP A 574 -20.52 -23.45 20.96
C ASP A 574 -19.74 -22.23 21.51
N SER A 575 -19.20 -21.36 20.65
CA SER A 575 -18.49 -20.15 21.07
C SER A 575 -19.43 -19.07 21.63
N VAL A 576 -20.67 -19.02 21.12
CA VAL A 576 -21.73 -18.14 21.62
C VAL A 576 -22.34 -18.72 22.90
N GLN A 577 -22.59 -20.04 22.95
CA GLN A 577 -23.12 -20.69 24.15
C GLN A 577 -22.22 -20.58 25.37
N ARG A 578 -20.90 -20.48 25.16
CA ARG A 578 -19.89 -20.36 26.23
C ARG A 578 -19.62 -18.91 26.66
N GLN A 579 -20.37 -17.93 26.16
CA GLN A 579 -20.22 -16.55 26.61
C GLN A 579 -20.48 -16.44 28.11
N VAL A 580 -19.64 -15.64 28.78
CA VAL A 580 -19.77 -15.33 30.22
C VAL A 580 -20.99 -14.46 30.52
N TYR A 581 -21.38 -13.62 29.57
CA TYR A 581 -22.61 -12.86 29.64
C TYR A 581 -23.75 -13.69 29.06
N ASP A 582 -24.85 -13.87 29.78
CA ASP A 582 -25.92 -14.82 29.42
C ASP A 582 -27.14 -14.22 28.70
N ASN A 583 -27.32 -12.90 28.73
CA ASN A 583 -28.46 -12.23 28.09
C ASN A 583 -28.19 -11.96 26.60
N TRP A 584 -28.12 -13.03 25.83
CA TRP A 584 -27.96 -12.98 24.37
C TRP A 584 -29.02 -13.81 23.66
N GLU A 585 -29.11 -13.63 22.36
CA GLU A 585 -29.78 -14.57 21.45
C GLU A 585 -28.95 -14.75 20.18
N LEU A 586 -29.06 -15.93 19.56
CA LEU A 586 -28.34 -16.26 18.33
C LEU A 586 -29.35 -16.43 17.20
N CYS A 587 -29.38 -15.48 16.28
CA CYS A 587 -30.29 -15.39 15.15
C CYS A 587 -29.62 -15.95 13.89
N ILE A 588 -29.94 -17.20 13.56
CA ILE A 588 -29.35 -17.93 12.45
C ILE A 588 -30.33 -18.00 11.27
N VAL A 589 -29.83 -17.70 10.08
CA VAL A 589 -30.55 -17.98 8.83
C VAL A 589 -29.72 -18.89 7.96
N ASP A 590 -30.28 -20.06 7.65
CA ASP A 590 -29.73 -20.95 6.62
C ASP A 590 -30.23 -20.52 5.24
N GLY A 591 -29.30 -20.08 4.39
CA GLY A 591 -29.52 -19.65 3.02
C GLY A 591 -29.78 -20.79 2.04
N GLY A 592 -30.50 -21.84 2.45
CA GLY A 592 -30.79 -23.00 1.62
C GLY A 592 -29.58 -23.90 1.36
N SER A 593 -28.84 -24.26 2.42
CA SER A 593 -27.72 -25.20 2.32
C SER A 593 -28.14 -26.55 1.70
N GLU A 594 -27.31 -27.08 0.81
CA GLU A 594 -27.59 -28.33 0.07
C GLU A 594 -27.35 -29.58 0.92
N GLY A 595 -26.41 -29.50 1.87
CA GLY A 595 -26.09 -30.57 2.80
C GLY A 595 -27.11 -30.68 3.92
N GLY A 596 -27.76 -31.85 4.04
CA GLY A 596 -28.73 -32.12 5.12
C GLY A 596 -28.14 -32.01 6.54
N HIS A 597 -26.81 -32.05 6.68
CA HIS A 597 -26.12 -31.92 7.97
C HIS A 597 -26.29 -30.53 8.58
N VAL A 598 -26.28 -29.45 7.78
CA VAL A 598 -26.46 -28.08 8.31
C VAL A 598 -27.80 -27.97 9.02
N LYS A 599 -28.87 -28.41 8.35
CA LYS A 599 -30.22 -28.41 8.92
C LYS A 599 -30.33 -29.29 10.17
N ALA A 600 -29.69 -30.47 10.16
CA ALA A 600 -29.68 -31.36 11.32
C ALA A 600 -28.99 -30.71 12.53
N VAL A 601 -27.81 -30.12 12.35
CA VAL A 601 -27.06 -29.41 13.40
C VAL A 601 -27.86 -28.22 13.93
N LEU A 602 -28.42 -27.39 13.05
CA LEU A 602 -29.18 -26.21 13.48
C LEU A 602 -30.43 -26.59 14.28
N ASN A 603 -31.15 -27.65 13.88
CA ASN A 603 -32.29 -28.15 14.65
C ASN A 603 -31.87 -28.70 16.02
N GLU A 604 -30.76 -29.44 16.08
CA GLU A 604 -30.19 -29.97 17.35
C GLU A 604 -29.96 -28.83 18.34
N TYR A 605 -29.24 -27.77 17.95
CA TYR A 605 -28.96 -26.64 18.84
C TYR A 605 -30.21 -25.81 19.17
N PHE A 606 -31.11 -25.63 18.21
CA PHE A 606 -32.39 -24.95 18.44
C PHE A 606 -33.25 -25.66 19.50
N GLU A 607 -33.28 -26.98 19.50
CA GLU A 607 -33.98 -27.78 20.51
C GLU A 607 -33.28 -27.75 21.88
N MET A 608 -31.95 -27.58 21.90
CA MET A 608 -31.15 -27.57 23.12
C MET A 608 -31.12 -26.22 23.87
N ASP A 609 -31.17 -25.09 23.16
CA ASP A 609 -31.07 -23.76 23.77
C ASP A 609 -32.07 -22.78 23.14
N SER A 610 -33.09 -22.41 23.93
CA SER A 610 -34.16 -21.49 23.51
C SER A 610 -33.71 -20.08 23.13
N ARG A 611 -32.46 -19.69 23.42
CA ARG A 611 -31.86 -18.42 22.97
C ARG A 611 -31.45 -18.47 21.50
N ILE A 612 -31.38 -19.66 20.91
CA ILE A 612 -31.04 -19.85 19.49
C ILE A 612 -32.33 -19.81 18.69
N LYS A 613 -32.35 -18.98 17.65
CA LYS A 613 -33.45 -18.85 16.68
C LYS A 613 -32.93 -19.24 15.31
N VAL A 614 -33.67 -20.08 14.59
CA VAL A 614 -33.29 -20.55 13.27
C VAL A 614 -34.41 -20.30 12.27
N LYS A 615 -34.06 -19.77 11.10
CA LYS A 615 -34.95 -19.69 9.94
C LYS A 615 -34.27 -20.31 8.73
N PHE A 616 -35.02 -21.14 8.01
CA PHE A 616 -34.54 -21.84 6.81
C PHE A 616 -35.13 -21.19 5.56
N LEU A 617 -34.28 -20.76 4.64
CA LEU A 617 -34.68 -20.26 3.32
C LEU A 617 -34.73 -21.42 2.31
N SER A 618 -35.63 -21.32 1.34
CA SER A 618 -35.74 -22.32 0.25
C SER A 618 -34.62 -22.19 -0.77
N THR A 619 -34.04 -20.99 -0.92
CA THR A 619 -32.99 -20.66 -1.88
C THR A 619 -32.00 -19.68 -1.27
N ASN A 620 -30.74 -19.74 -1.71
CA ASN A 620 -29.72 -18.78 -1.30
C ASN A 620 -30.01 -17.40 -1.89
N LEU A 621 -30.21 -16.39 -1.04
CA LEU A 621 -30.47 -15.02 -1.48
C LEU A 621 -29.20 -14.19 -1.64
N GLY A 622 -28.02 -14.70 -1.26
CA GLY A 622 -26.78 -13.93 -1.20
C GLY A 622 -26.48 -13.42 0.22
N ILE A 623 -25.26 -12.95 0.46
CA ILE A 623 -24.79 -12.67 1.82
C ILE A 623 -25.57 -11.52 2.47
N SER A 624 -25.81 -10.42 1.76
CA SER A 624 -26.56 -9.29 2.30
C SER A 624 -28.00 -9.66 2.65
N ASP A 625 -28.70 -10.33 1.73
CA ASP A 625 -30.12 -10.67 1.92
C ASP A 625 -30.30 -11.77 2.98
N ASN A 626 -29.44 -12.79 3.01
CA ASN A 626 -29.45 -13.78 4.10
C ASN A 626 -29.19 -13.11 5.47
N THR A 627 -28.29 -12.11 5.52
CA THR A 627 -28.03 -11.34 6.75
C THR A 627 -29.25 -10.50 7.13
N ASN A 628 -29.92 -9.86 6.17
CA ASN A 628 -31.15 -9.09 6.41
C ASN A 628 -32.29 -9.97 6.93
N GLU A 629 -32.42 -11.19 6.40
CA GLU A 629 -33.36 -12.18 6.93
C GLU A 629 -33.02 -12.56 8.38
N ALA A 630 -31.73 -12.66 8.73
CA ALA A 630 -31.31 -12.92 10.11
C ALA A 630 -31.54 -11.71 11.03
N LEU A 631 -31.35 -10.49 10.52
CA LEU A 631 -31.71 -9.24 11.21
C LEU A 631 -33.21 -9.16 11.52
N SER A 632 -34.08 -9.81 10.75
CA SER A 632 -35.52 -9.85 11.03
C SER A 632 -35.90 -10.62 12.30
N LEU A 633 -35.01 -11.49 12.80
CA LEU A 633 -35.21 -12.30 14.01
C LEU A 633 -34.77 -11.58 15.31
N VAL A 634 -34.04 -10.46 15.17
CA VAL A 634 -33.43 -9.70 16.26
C VAL A 634 -34.49 -9.05 17.16
N THR A 635 -34.33 -9.27 18.46
CA THR A 635 -35.12 -8.63 19.53
C THR A 635 -34.24 -7.91 20.56
N GLY A 636 -32.92 -8.09 20.51
CA GLY A 636 -31.99 -7.41 21.39
C GLY A 636 -31.84 -5.92 21.10
N GLU A 637 -31.35 -5.19 22.11
CA GLU A 637 -31.05 -3.75 21.99
C GLU A 637 -29.80 -3.51 21.12
N TYR A 638 -28.87 -4.46 21.15
CA TYR A 638 -27.65 -4.45 20.35
C TYR A 638 -27.58 -5.69 19.45
N ILE A 639 -26.96 -5.54 18.29
CA ILE A 639 -26.72 -6.58 17.30
C ILE A 639 -25.22 -6.82 17.22
N GLY A 640 -24.78 -8.08 17.26
CA GLY A 640 -23.42 -8.47 16.91
C GLY A 640 -23.39 -9.32 15.65
N PHE A 641 -22.34 -9.20 14.84
CA PHE A 641 -22.16 -10.01 13.63
C PHE A 641 -21.13 -11.11 13.87
N LEU A 642 -21.47 -12.34 13.46
CA LEU A 642 -20.60 -13.50 13.55
C LEU A 642 -20.74 -14.36 12.30
N ASP A 643 -19.63 -14.60 11.62
CA ASP A 643 -19.59 -15.48 10.45
C ASP A 643 -19.76 -16.94 10.87
N HIS A 644 -20.40 -17.74 10.03
CA HIS A 644 -20.83 -19.10 10.34
C HIS A 644 -19.70 -20.10 10.64
N ASP A 645 -18.45 -19.74 10.32
CA ASP A 645 -17.26 -20.54 10.57
C ASP A 645 -16.28 -19.91 11.58
N ASP A 646 -16.58 -18.74 12.14
CA ASP A 646 -15.73 -18.05 13.11
C ASP A 646 -16.08 -18.37 14.57
N GLU A 647 -15.25 -17.90 15.50
CA GLU A 647 -15.46 -18.11 16.95
C GLU A 647 -15.30 -16.79 17.72
N LEU A 648 -16.13 -16.59 18.75
CA LEU A 648 -15.95 -15.50 19.73
C LEU A 648 -15.10 -15.94 20.93
N ALA A 649 -14.37 -15.00 21.53
CA ALA A 649 -13.74 -15.20 22.83
C ALA A 649 -14.81 -15.32 23.93
N GLN A 650 -14.60 -16.14 24.96
CA GLN A 650 -15.62 -16.43 26.00
C GLN A 650 -16.09 -15.19 26.78
N ASN A 651 -15.25 -14.16 26.90
CA ASN A 651 -15.58 -12.91 27.58
C ASN A 651 -16.08 -11.81 26.61
N ALA A 652 -16.25 -12.08 25.31
CA ALA A 652 -16.54 -11.06 24.31
C ALA A 652 -17.76 -10.21 24.66
N LEU A 653 -18.89 -10.84 24.96
CA LEU A 653 -20.13 -10.11 25.30
C LEU A 653 -20.06 -9.43 26.67
N TYR A 654 -19.32 -10.00 27.64
CA TYR A 654 -19.09 -9.36 28.93
C TYR A 654 -18.34 -8.03 28.75
N GLU A 655 -17.28 -8.00 27.94
CA GLU A 655 -16.50 -6.77 27.71
C GLU A 655 -17.34 -5.67 27.03
N VAL A 656 -18.23 -6.04 26.10
CA VAL A 656 -19.19 -5.13 25.47
C VAL A 656 -20.11 -4.52 26.52
N VAL A 657 -20.72 -5.34 27.37
CA VAL A 657 -21.67 -4.87 28.39
C VAL A 657 -20.96 -4.07 29.48
N LYS A 658 -19.73 -4.46 29.84
CA LYS A 658 -18.89 -3.69 30.77
C LYS A 658 -18.61 -2.29 30.24
N LEU A 659 -18.23 -2.18 28.96
CA LEU A 659 -18.03 -0.88 28.32
C LEU A 659 -19.33 -0.05 28.33
N LEU A 660 -20.47 -0.67 28.00
CA LEU A 660 -21.77 0.00 28.02
C LEU A 660 -22.19 0.48 29.42
N ASN A 661 -21.79 -0.20 30.50
CA ASN A 661 -22.04 0.28 31.86
C ASN A 661 -21.21 1.53 32.20
N GLY A 662 -20.01 1.68 31.60
CA GLY A 662 -19.23 2.91 31.68
C GLY A 662 -19.72 4.03 30.75
N GLN A 663 -20.28 3.66 29.60
CA GLN A 663 -20.75 4.59 28.58
C GLN A 663 -21.97 4.04 27.82
N GLN A 664 -23.19 4.39 28.26
CA GLN A 664 -24.44 3.81 27.74
C GLN A 664 -24.90 4.36 26.38
N ASP A 665 -24.34 5.48 25.91
CA ASP A 665 -24.76 6.14 24.67
C ASP A 665 -24.04 5.62 23.42
N LEU A 666 -23.16 4.62 23.56
CA LEU A 666 -22.48 3.99 22.44
C LEU A 666 -23.48 3.31 21.49
N GLU A 667 -23.32 3.59 20.20
CA GLU A 667 -24.16 3.05 19.12
C GLU A 667 -23.41 2.05 18.24
N ILE A 668 -22.08 2.13 18.21
CA ILE A 668 -21.20 1.20 17.50
C ILE A 668 -20.07 0.82 18.45
N ILE A 669 -19.75 -0.46 18.55
CA ILE A 669 -18.63 -0.97 19.33
C ILE A 669 -17.87 -1.98 18.46
N TYR A 670 -16.54 -1.91 18.45
CA TYR A 670 -15.73 -2.92 17.80
C TYR A 670 -14.58 -3.40 18.70
N SER A 671 -14.03 -4.57 18.39
CA SER A 671 -12.88 -5.14 19.12
C SER A 671 -11.71 -5.47 18.20
N ASP A 672 -10.56 -5.78 18.78
CA ASP A 672 -9.47 -6.46 18.06
C ASP A 672 -9.88 -7.89 17.67
N ASN A 673 -9.15 -8.46 16.72
CA ASN A 673 -9.29 -9.86 16.31
C ASN A 673 -7.95 -10.51 15.99
N ASP A 674 -7.99 -11.82 15.80
CA ASP A 674 -6.88 -12.58 15.24
C ASP A 674 -7.40 -13.64 14.27
N LYS A 675 -6.49 -14.50 13.80
CA LYS A 675 -6.81 -15.59 12.89
C LYS A 675 -6.66 -16.94 13.58
N ILE A 676 -7.56 -17.87 13.27
CA ILE A 676 -7.56 -19.23 13.79
C ILE A 676 -7.51 -20.27 12.65
N ASP A 677 -6.66 -21.28 12.79
CA ASP A 677 -6.54 -22.34 11.78
C ASP A 677 -7.46 -23.54 12.04
N GLU A 678 -7.38 -24.56 11.18
CA GLU A 678 -8.18 -25.79 11.28
C GLU A 678 -7.95 -26.59 12.57
N ASN A 679 -6.79 -26.39 13.22
CA ASN A 679 -6.40 -27.01 14.50
C ASN A 679 -6.71 -26.12 15.70
N ARG A 680 -7.42 -25.01 15.50
CA ARG A 680 -7.70 -23.98 16.50
C ARG A 680 -6.45 -23.29 17.05
N PHE A 681 -5.37 -23.27 16.26
CA PHE A 681 -4.17 -22.50 16.58
C PHE A 681 -4.35 -21.05 16.14
N ARG A 682 -4.12 -20.12 17.08
CA ARG A 682 -4.33 -18.68 16.91
C ARG A 682 -3.04 -17.96 16.47
N LYS A 683 -3.16 -17.08 15.49
CA LYS A 683 -2.04 -16.37 14.83
C LYS A 683 -2.50 -15.05 14.20
N ASP A 684 -1.54 -14.27 13.69
CA ASP A 684 -1.78 -13.05 12.91
C ASP A 684 -2.78 -12.08 13.58
N PRO A 685 -2.51 -11.60 14.82
CA PRO A 685 -3.40 -10.66 15.51
C PRO A 685 -3.47 -9.32 14.77
N PHE A 686 -4.66 -8.75 14.75
CA PHE A 686 -4.93 -7.40 14.28
C PHE A 686 -5.42 -6.54 15.45
N PHE A 687 -4.47 -5.85 16.09
CA PHE A 687 -4.72 -4.83 17.10
C PHE A 687 -5.10 -3.53 16.39
N LYS A 688 -6.36 -3.13 16.50
CA LYS A 688 -6.96 -2.01 15.79
C LYS A 688 -6.67 -0.71 16.54
N PRO A 689 -6.66 0.43 15.84
CA PRO A 689 -6.64 1.72 16.51
C PRO A 689 -8.01 2.01 17.14
N ASP A 690 -8.05 3.02 18.03
CA ASP A 690 -9.29 3.71 18.37
C ASP A 690 -9.91 4.37 17.12
N TRP A 691 -11.15 4.86 17.25
CA TRP A 691 -11.97 5.26 16.10
C TRP A 691 -11.23 6.25 15.19
N SER A 692 -11.05 5.85 13.92
CA SER A 692 -10.37 6.64 12.90
C SER A 692 -11.12 6.54 11.59
N LEU A 693 -11.89 7.58 11.28
CA LEU A 693 -12.53 7.71 9.97
C LEU A 693 -11.50 7.68 8.81
N PRO A 694 -10.34 8.36 8.85
CA PRO A 694 -9.35 8.26 7.79
C PRO A 694 -8.86 6.82 7.55
N PHE A 695 -8.66 6.06 8.63
CA PHE A 695 -8.29 4.65 8.50
C PHE A 695 -9.43 3.82 7.91
N LEU A 696 -10.68 4.09 8.33
CA LEU A 696 -11.86 3.46 7.74
C LEU A 696 -11.95 3.73 6.23
N LEU A 697 -11.79 4.97 5.77
CA LEU A 697 -11.83 5.32 4.35
C LEU A 697 -10.69 4.67 3.54
N SER A 698 -9.63 4.25 4.21
CA SER A 698 -8.50 3.55 3.58
C SER A 698 -8.68 2.03 3.58
N THR A 699 -9.33 1.45 4.59
CA THR A 699 -9.59 0.01 4.69
C THR A 699 -10.67 -0.30 5.73
N ASN A 700 -11.47 -1.33 5.47
CA ASN A 700 -12.54 -1.75 6.39
C ASN A 700 -11.95 -2.47 7.62
N TYR A 701 -11.65 -1.72 8.69
CA TYR A 701 -11.04 -2.25 9.91
C TYR A 701 -11.98 -2.57 11.09
N PRO A 702 -13.17 -1.93 11.28
CA PRO A 702 -13.98 -2.15 12.48
C PRO A 702 -14.68 -3.51 12.57
N PHE A 703 -14.69 -4.33 11.51
CA PHE A 703 -15.37 -5.63 11.53
C PHE A 703 -14.60 -6.69 12.31
N HIS A 704 -15.30 -7.74 12.76
CA HIS A 704 -14.76 -8.86 13.53
C HIS A 704 -14.10 -8.41 14.86
N LEU A 705 -14.79 -8.19 15.97
CA LEU A 705 -16.22 -8.19 16.26
C LEU A 705 -16.79 -6.78 16.06
N LEU A 706 -17.95 -6.66 15.41
CA LEU A 706 -18.72 -5.42 15.32
C LEU A 706 -20.06 -5.59 16.04
N ILE A 707 -20.35 -4.69 16.97
CA ILE A 707 -21.62 -4.57 17.68
C ILE A 707 -22.27 -3.22 17.32
N CYS A 708 -23.56 -3.21 17.04
CA CYS A 708 -24.31 -2.02 16.64
C CYS A 708 -25.64 -1.93 17.37
N LYS A 709 -26.09 -0.72 17.72
CA LYS A 709 -27.40 -0.50 18.31
C LYS A 709 -28.51 -0.81 17.31
N THR A 710 -29.49 -1.61 17.72
CA THR A 710 -30.58 -2.06 16.83
C THR A 710 -31.36 -0.89 16.22
N SER A 711 -31.55 0.20 16.96
CA SER A 711 -32.21 1.41 16.44
C SER A 711 -31.43 2.08 15.30
N LEU A 712 -30.09 2.06 15.35
CA LEU A 712 -29.24 2.60 14.29
C LEU A 712 -29.32 1.72 13.04
N VAL A 713 -29.26 0.39 13.21
CA VAL A 713 -29.39 -0.57 12.09
C VAL A 713 -30.74 -0.41 11.39
N LYS A 714 -31.83 -0.29 12.14
CA LYS A 714 -33.18 -0.02 11.58
C LYS A 714 -33.26 1.30 10.84
N LYS A 715 -32.60 2.34 11.35
CA LYS A 715 -32.56 3.67 10.72
C LYS A 715 -31.85 3.65 9.37
N ILE A 716 -30.81 2.84 9.19
CA ILE A 716 -30.05 2.77 7.93
C ILE A 716 -30.57 1.73 6.92
N GLY A 717 -31.48 0.83 7.33
CA GLY A 717 -32.14 -0.11 6.43
C GLY A 717 -31.38 -1.41 6.11
N GLY A 718 -30.52 -1.91 7.00
CA GLY A 718 -29.84 -3.22 6.81
C GLY A 718 -28.70 -3.19 5.78
N LEU A 719 -28.31 -4.35 5.27
CA LEU A 719 -27.25 -4.54 4.27
C LEU A 719 -27.79 -4.42 2.85
N ARG A 720 -26.94 -4.02 1.90
CA ARG A 720 -27.31 -3.72 0.51
C ARG A 720 -26.64 -4.71 -0.45
N ARG A 721 -27.46 -5.48 -1.17
CA ARG A 721 -27.03 -6.59 -2.05
C ARG A 721 -26.07 -6.14 -3.16
N GLU A 722 -26.21 -4.91 -3.65
CA GLU A 722 -25.33 -4.40 -4.70
C GLU A 722 -23.86 -4.25 -4.26
N TYR A 723 -23.56 -4.38 -2.97
CA TYR A 723 -22.20 -4.40 -2.43
C TYR A 723 -21.78 -5.79 -1.91
N ASP A 724 -22.44 -6.88 -2.30
CA ASP A 724 -22.03 -8.24 -1.91
C ASP A 724 -20.52 -8.47 -2.20
N GLY A 725 -19.77 -8.84 -1.16
CA GLY A 725 -18.30 -8.90 -1.13
C GLY A 725 -17.65 -7.80 -0.29
N ALA A 726 -18.31 -6.65 -0.13
CA ALA A 726 -17.92 -5.54 0.74
C ALA A 726 -19.15 -4.88 1.42
N GLN A 727 -20.19 -5.69 1.63
CA GLN A 727 -21.48 -5.26 2.19
C GLN A 727 -21.33 -4.73 3.62
N ASP A 728 -20.35 -5.28 4.34
CA ASP A 728 -19.89 -4.85 5.64
C ASP A 728 -19.33 -3.42 5.60
N TYR A 729 -18.47 -3.13 4.62
CA TYR A 729 -17.87 -1.82 4.46
C TYR A 729 -18.90 -0.75 4.10
N ASP A 730 -19.85 -1.05 3.21
CA ASP A 730 -21.00 -0.18 2.95
C ASP A 730 -21.82 0.08 4.22
N PHE A 731 -22.07 -0.97 4.99
CA PHE A 731 -22.90 -0.91 6.19
C PHE A 731 -22.32 0.05 7.23
N ILE A 732 -21.02 -0.07 7.56
CA ILE A 732 -20.36 0.85 8.50
C ILE A 732 -20.33 2.29 7.98
N LEU A 733 -20.04 2.50 6.69
CA LEU A 733 -20.05 3.83 6.06
C LEU A 733 -21.42 4.51 6.11
N ARG A 734 -22.52 3.74 6.07
CA ARG A 734 -23.87 4.28 6.29
C ARG A 734 -24.16 4.58 7.76
N MET A 735 -23.76 3.70 8.67
CA MET A 735 -23.98 3.90 10.11
C MET A 735 -23.35 5.21 10.61
N ILE A 736 -22.11 5.49 10.21
CA ILE A 736 -21.37 6.69 10.66
C ILE A 736 -21.95 8.01 10.17
N GLN A 737 -22.81 8.00 9.15
CA GLN A 737 -23.56 9.20 8.72
C GLN A 737 -24.73 9.52 9.66
N HIS A 738 -25.12 8.57 10.52
CA HIS A 738 -26.25 8.69 11.42
C HIS A 738 -25.88 8.58 12.90
N THR A 739 -24.58 8.45 13.22
CA THR A 739 -24.03 8.50 14.57
C THR A 739 -22.91 9.54 14.67
N LYS A 740 -22.41 9.80 15.87
CA LYS A 740 -21.28 10.71 16.12
C LYS A 740 -20.04 9.92 16.53
N PRO A 741 -18.82 10.41 16.27
CA PRO A 741 -17.58 9.73 16.67
C PRO A 741 -17.53 9.34 18.15
N GLU A 742 -18.06 10.15 19.06
CA GLU A 742 -18.03 9.91 20.51
C GLU A 742 -18.90 8.72 20.94
N ARG A 743 -19.80 8.27 20.06
CA ARG A 743 -20.67 7.10 20.26
C ARG A 743 -20.12 5.82 19.64
N ILE A 744 -18.86 5.84 19.20
CA ILE A 744 -18.15 4.71 18.62
C ILE A 744 -17.07 4.26 19.61
N GLY A 745 -17.29 3.09 20.22
CA GLY A 745 -16.40 2.52 21.22
C GLY A 745 -15.45 1.48 20.64
N HIS A 746 -14.23 1.44 21.16
CA HIS A 746 -13.24 0.40 20.83
C HIS A 746 -12.89 -0.40 22.08
N ILE A 747 -12.92 -1.73 21.98
CA ILE A 747 -12.44 -2.64 23.00
C ILE A 747 -11.09 -3.20 22.54
N GLN A 748 -10.01 -2.73 23.16
CA GLN A 748 -8.61 -3.13 22.91
C GLN A 748 -8.31 -4.55 23.44
N LYS A 749 -9.11 -5.53 23.04
CA LYS A 749 -9.00 -6.95 23.38
C LYS A 749 -9.35 -7.78 22.16
N VAL A 750 -8.64 -8.90 21.98
CA VAL A 750 -8.92 -9.86 20.90
C VAL A 750 -10.15 -10.68 21.27
N LEU A 751 -11.32 -10.27 20.77
CA LEU A 751 -12.61 -10.89 21.13
C LEU A 751 -13.24 -11.71 20.00
N TYR A 752 -12.59 -11.74 18.84
CA TYR A 752 -13.05 -12.44 17.65
C TYR A 752 -11.91 -13.24 16.99
N HIS A 753 -12.19 -14.47 16.59
CA HIS A 753 -11.23 -15.40 15.99
C HIS A 753 -11.65 -15.75 14.57
N TRP A 754 -11.00 -15.14 13.59
CA TRP A 754 -11.33 -15.26 12.16
C TRP A 754 -10.68 -16.51 11.54
N ARG A 755 -11.47 -17.42 11.00
CA ARG A 755 -10.99 -18.71 10.51
C ARG A 755 -10.32 -18.60 9.14
N VAL A 756 -9.17 -19.27 9.03
CA VAL A 756 -8.43 -19.41 7.76
C VAL A 756 -8.56 -20.85 7.25
N THR A 757 -9.37 -21.04 6.21
CA THR A 757 -9.47 -22.29 5.44
C THR A 757 -8.90 -22.10 4.03
N LYS A 758 -8.50 -23.17 3.33
CA LYS A 758 -7.93 -23.07 1.96
C LYS A 758 -8.85 -22.43 0.92
N SER A 759 -10.17 -22.40 1.17
CA SER A 759 -11.19 -21.79 0.32
C SER A 759 -11.67 -20.42 0.84
N SER A 760 -11.25 -20.00 2.04
CA SER A 760 -11.69 -18.73 2.65
C SER A 760 -10.97 -17.52 2.04
N SER A 761 -11.67 -16.39 2.00
CA SER A 761 -11.12 -15.06 1.72
C SER A 761 -9.88 -14.75 2.56
N ALA A 762 -9.77 -15.35 3.76
CA ALA A 762 -8.67 -15.18 4.68
C ALA A 762 -7.35 -15.88 4.24
N SER A 763 -7.41 -16.76 3.23
CA SER A 763 -6.27 -17.54 2.74
C SER A 763 -5.45 -16.89 1.62
N GLY A 764 -5.95 -15.82 0.99
CA GLY A 764 -5.21 -15.05 -0.01
C GLY A 764 -6.07 -14.16 -0.91
N ARG A 765 -5.51 -13.00 -1.32
CA ARG A 765 -6.15 -11.94 -2.11
C ARG A 765 -6.60 -12.33 -3.53
N SER A 766 -6.22 -13.51 -4.04
CA SER A 766 -6.59 -13.97 -5.38
C SER A 766 -7.95 -14.65 -5.46
N ALA A 767 -8.64 -14.83 -4.33
CA ALA A 767 -9.86 -15.65 -4.28
C ALA A 767 -11.11 -14.96 -4.84
N LYS A 768 -11.24 -13.62 -4.75
CA LYS A 768 -12.48 -12.88 -5.06
C LYS A 768 -12.25 -11.41 -5.50
N PRO A 769 -11.84 -11.13 -6.75
CA PRO A 769 -11.61 -9.76 -7.24
C PRO A 769 -12.82 -8.82 -7.11
N TYR A 770 -14.03 -9.37 -7.23
CA TYR A 770 -15.28 -8.61 -7.15
C TYR A 770 -15.47 -7.88 -5.80
N ALA A 771 -14.91 -8.41 -4.71
CA ALA A 771 -15.05 -7.83 -3.37
C ALA A 771 -14.34 -6.48 -3.24
N TYR A 772 -13.21 -6.31 -3.94
CA TYR A 772 -12.44 -5.06 -3.89
C TYR A 772 -13.10 -3.96 -4.71
N GLU A 773 -13.66 -4.30 -5.86
CA GLU A 773 -14.47 -3.38 -6.65
C GLU A 773 -15.75 -2.98 -5.90
N ALA A 774 -16.44 -3.92 -5.25
CA ALA A 774 -17.58 -3.62 -4.38
C ALA A 774 -17.19 -2.65 -3.24
N GLY A 775 -16.01 -2.81 -2.64
CA GLY A 775 -15.52 -1.90 -1.60
C GLY A 775 -15.18 -0.50 -2.13
N ARG A 776 -14.60 -0.41 -3.33
CA ARG A 776 -14.37 0.86 -4.04
C ARG A 776 -15.70 1.59 -4.30
N GLN A 777 -16.71 0.86 -4.77
CA GLN A 777 -18.05 1.39 -5.03
C GLN A 777 -18.77 1.81 -3.74
N ALA A 778 -18.64 1.06 -2.65
CA ALA A 778 -19.21 1.42 -1.35
C ALA A 778 -18.65 2.76 -0.84
N LEU A 779 -17.33 2.93 -0.96
CA LEU A 779 -16.64 4.16 -0.58
C LEU A 779 -17.02 5.34 -1.49
N HIS A 780 -17.08 5.12 -2.80
CA HIS A 780 -17.56 6.13 -3.75
C HIS A 780 -19.02 6.53 -3.44
N SER A 781 -19.89 5.57 -3.15
CA SER A 781 -21.28 5.81 -2.75
C SER A 781 -21.37 6.65 -1.47
N TYR A 782 -20.48 6.43 -0.49
CA TYR A 782 -20.37 7.24 0.71
C TYR A 782 -19.99 8.69 0.41
N LEU A 783 -18.99 8.91 -0.44
CA LEU A 783 -18.52 10.25 -0.82
C LEU A 783 -19.60 11.05 -1.55
N VAL A 784 -20.30 10.41 -2.51
CA VAL A 784 -21.41 11.03 -3.25
C VAL A 784 -22.54 11.46 -2.31
N ARG A 785 -22.94 10.62 -1.34
CA ARG A 785 -23.98 11.01 -0.36
C ARG A 785 -23.59 12.19 0.52
N ARG A 786 -22.28 12.38 0.74
CA ARG A 786 -21.71 13.50 1.48
C ARG A 786 -21.53 14.76 0.63
N GLY A 787 -21.78 14.69 -0.68
CA GLY A 787 -21.52 15.79 -1.60
C GLY A 787 -20.03 16.08 -1.79
N ILE A 788 -19.17 15.09 -1.57
CA ILE A 788 -17.72 15.22 -1.69
C ILE A 788 -17.31 14.72 -3.08
N GLU A 789 -16.78 15.63 -3.90
CA GLU A 789 -16.21 15.31 -5.20
C GLU A 789 -14.81 14.69 -5.01
N ALA A 790 -14.72 13.39 -5.22
CA ALA A 790 -13.48 12.65 -5.01
C ALA A 790 -13.40 11.37 -5.86
N GLU A 791 -12.18 11.03 -6.26
CA GLU A 791 -11.85 9.79 -6.95
C GLU A 791 -11.35 8.75 -5.94
N VAL A 792 -11.77 7.49 -6.11
CA VAL A 792 -11.34 6.38 -5.25
C VAL A 792 -10.45 5.43 -6.04
N PHE A 793 -9.20 5.33 -5.62
CA PHE A 793 -8.19 4.44 -6.20
C PHE A 793 -7.98 3.22 -5.33
N GLU A 794 -7.94 2.03 -5.93
CA GLU A 794 -7.41 0.85 -5.27
C GLU A 794 -5.88 0.86 -5.35
N LEU A 795 -5.22 0.60 -4.23
CA LEU A 795 -3.76 0.63 -4.11
C LEU A 795 -3.20 -0.79 -4.06
N GLU A 796 -3.85 -1.59 -3.22
CA GLU A 796 -3.66 -3.01 -3.01
C GLU A 796 -5.04 -3.59 -2.71
N PRO A 797 -5.27 -4.89 -2.93
CA PRO A 797 -6.58 -5.47 -2.65
C PRO A 797 -7.03 -5.25 -1.20
N GLY A 798 -8.13 -4.51 -1.03
CA GLY A 798 -8.70 -4.10 0.26
C GLY A 798 -8.15 -2.80 0.85
N SER A 799 -7.34 -2.05 0.09
CA SER A 799 -6.78 -0.75 0.47
C SER A 799 -7.09 0.31 -0.59
N TYR A 800 -7.69 1.41 -0.15
CA TYR A 800 -8.18 2.49 -1.00
C TYR A 800 -7.48 3.82 -0.70
N ARG A 801 -7.40 4.68 -1.70
CA ARG A 801 -7.09 6.11 -1.57
C ARG A 801 -8.27 6.92 -2.09
N VAL A 802 -8.77 7.81 -1.24
CA VAL A 802 -9.70 8.86 -1.65
C VAL A 802 -8.89 10.09 -2.02
N LYS A 803 -9.03 10.57 -3.25
CA LYS A 803 -8.41 11.81 -3.75
C LYS A 803 -9.51 12.85 -3.97
N CYS A 804 -9.54 13.88 -3.14
CA CYS A 804 -10.57 14.91 -3.23
C CYS A 804 -10.19 16.00 -4.23
N ALA A 805 -11.19 16.56 -4.91
CA ALA A 805 -10.99 17.77 -5.70
C ALA A 805 -10.68 18.96 -4.78
N LEU A 806 -9.54 19.59 -4.97
CA LEU A 806 -9.21 20.86 -4.30
C LEU A 806 -9.89 21.98 -5.10
N GLN A 807 -10.95 22.59 -4.53
CA GLN A 807 -11.72 23.66 -5.20
C GLN A 807 -10.90 24.92 -5.47
N CYS A 808 -9.85 25.15 -4.68
CA CYS A 808 -8.86 26.20 -4.86
C CYS A 808 -7.45 25.60 -4.67
N GLN A 809 -6.42 26.29 -5.16
CA GLN A 809 -5.03 26.01 -4.78
C GLN A 809 -4.65 26.92 -3.60
N PRO A 810 -4.92 26.54 -2.33
CA PRO A 810 -4.57 27.36 -1.20
C PRO A 810 -3.06 27.63 -1.14
N GLN A 811 -2.69 28.80 -0.63
CA GLN A 811 -1.28 29.14 -0.48
C GLN A 811 -0.64 28.40 0.70
N VAL A 812 0.40 27.63 0.41
CA VAL A 812 1.10 26.79 1.39
C VAL A 812 2.49 27.32 1.69
N GLY A 813 2.80 27.46 2.98
CA GLY A 813 4.15 27.68 3.49
C GLY A 813 4.68 26.42 4.18
N VAL A 814 6.00 26.22 4.14
CA VAL A 814 6.68 25.11 4.84
C VAL A 814 7.56 25.66 5.95
N VAL A 815 7.47 25.12 7.16
CA VAL A 815 8.29 25.48 8.32
C VAL A 815 9.19 24.29 8.66
N LEU A 816 10.50 24.43 8.51
CA LEU A 816 11.46 23.41 8.95
C LEU A 816 11.75 23.57 10.44
N ILE A 817 11.74 22.46 11.17
CA ILE A 817 12.05 22.44 12.60
C ILE A 817 13.23 21.48 12.85
N SER A 818 14.14 21.87 13.77
CA SER A 818 15.33 21.10 14.14
C SER A 818 15.76 21.45 15.57
N GLN A 819 16.10 20.45 16.39
CA GLN A 819 16.63 20.61 17.74
C GLN A 819 18.11 21.06 17.75
N ASN A 820 18.86 20.81 16.67
CA ASN A 820 20.31 21.09 16.61
C ASN A 820 20.71 21.91 15.38
N SER A 821 20.27 23.17 15.35
CA SER A 821 20.30 24.02 14.14
C SER A 821 21.68 24.52 13.72
N GLU A 822 22.68 24.51 14.61
CA GLU A 822 23.98 25.16 14.38
C GLU A 822 24.91 24.41 13.41
N SER A 823 24.72 23.09 13.23
CA SER A 823 25.64 22.22 12.48
C SER A 823 25.11 21.71 11.14
N LYS A 824 23.83 21.99 10.81
CA LYS A 824 23.10 21.32 9.72
C LYS A 824 22.99 22.18 8.46
N ASP A 825 23.13 21.55 7.30
CA ASP A 825 22.88 22.17 5.98
C ASP A 825 21.53 21.70 5.44
N TYR A 826 20.57 22.62 5.38
CA TYR A 826 19.21 22.35 4.92
C TYR A 826 19.07 22.35 3.38
N THR A 827 20.09 22.83 2.65
CA THR A 827 20.02 23.08 1.20
C THR A 827 19.57 21.85 0.40
N LYS A 828 20.20 20.70 0.67
CA LYS A 828 19.90 19.44 -0.05
C LYS A 828 18.48 18.95 0.23
N PHE A 829 18.01 19.11 1.47
CA PHE A 829 16.67 18.70 1.87
C PHE A 829 15.59 19.61 1.28
N ILE A 830 15.81 20.93 1.28
CA ILE A 830 14.92 21.91 0.65
C ILE A 830 14.81 21.65 -0.85
N ARG A 831 15.94 21.46 -1.55
CA ARG A 831 15.95 21.08 -2.97
C ARG A 831 15.12 19.82 -3.23
N SER A 832 15.24 18.81 -2.36
CA SER A 832 14.45 17.58 -2.44
C SER A 832 12.96 17.86 -2.22
N LEU A 833 12.58 18.59 -1.18
CA LEU A 833 11.19 18.94 -0.87
C LEU A 833 10.49 19.63 -2.05
N VAL A 834 11.17 20.60 -2.67
CA VAL A 834 10.62 21.34 -3.82
C VAL A 834 10.58 20.47 -5.09
N ALA A 835 11.64 19.71 -5.38
CA ALA A 835 11.71 18.89 -6.60
C ALA A 835 10.69 17.74 -6.63
N PHE A 836 10.26 17.25 -5.46
CA PHE A 836 9.29 16.17 -5.31
C PHE A 836 7.88 16.67 -4.98
N SER A 837 7.54 17.93 -5.24
CA SER A 837 6.17 18.45 -5.06
C SER A 837 5.58 18.88 -6.40
N THR A 838 4.38 18.41 -6.75
CA THR A 838 3.55 18.98 -7.82
C THR A 838 2.82 20.24 -7.38
N TYR A 839 2.73 20.46 -6.06
CA TYR A 839 2.14 21.65 -5.48
C TYR A 839 3.15 22.78 -5.29
N SER A 840 2.74 24.02 -5.60
CA SER A 840 3.58 25.21 -5.45
C SER A 840 3.73 25.61 -3.99
N ILE A 841 4.94 25.47 -3.44
CA ILE A 841 5.30 26.03 -2.14
C ILE A 841 5.58 27.53 -2.30
N LYS A 842 4.90 28.40 -1.55
CA LYS A 842 5.08 29.86 -1.65
C LYS A 842 6.32 30.33 -0.89
N ARG A 843 6.49 29.82 0.33
CA ARG A 843 7.52 30.26 1.27
C ARG A 843 8.03 29.09 2.09
N ILE A 844 9.34 29.05 2.35
CA ILE A 844 9.98 28.05 3.19
C ILE A 844 10.70 28.77 4.32
N TYR A 845 10.24 28.55 5.53
CA TYR A 845 10.82 29.10 6.74
C TYR A 845 11.84 28.13 7.32
N VAL A 846 13.05 28.61 7.57
CA VAL A 846 14.16 27.78 8.06
C VAL A 846 14.75 28.32 9.36
N PRO A 847 15.19 27.45 10.31
CA PRO A 847 15.73 27.91 11.59
C PRO A 847 16.99 28.78 11.48
N LYS A 848 17.74 28.65 10.37
CA LYS A 848 18.97 29.41 10.12
C LYS A 848 19.24 29.50 8.62
N SER A 849 20.02 30.50 8.22
CA SER A 849 20.42 30.66 6.83
C SER A 849 21.15 29.43 6.27
N PRO A 850 20.72 28.89 5.11
CA PRO A 850 21.40 27.78 4.46
C PRO A 850 22.80 28.21 4.00
N LYS A 851 23.76 27.28 4.03
CA LYS A 851 25.16 27.55 3.66
C LYS A 851 25.33 27.93 2.18
N GLU A 852 24.48 27.39 1.31
CA GLU A 852 24.41 27.75 -0.11
C GLU A 852 23.17 28.60 -0.40
N LYS A 853 23.30 29.57 -1.31
CA LYS A 853 22.13 30.34 -1.79
C LYS A 853 21.19 29.42 -2.57
N CYS A 854 19.97 29.24 -2.05
CA CYS A 854 18.86 28.60 -2.74
C CYS A 854 18.23 29.55 -3.80
N LYS A 855 19.04 30.14 -4.68
CA LYS A 855 18.56 31.07 -5.73
C LYS A 855 17.58 30.35 -6.67
N GLY A 856 16.36 30.90 -6.81
CA GLY A 856 15.33 30.38 -7.71
C GLY A 856 14.45 29.27 -7.12
N LEU A 857 14.71 28.84 -5.88
CA LEU A 857 13.78 28.05 -5.08
C LEU A 857 12.91 29.02 -4.25
N CYS A 858 11.69 28.61 -3.90
CA CYS A 858 10.67 29.36 -3.14
C CYS A 858 11.26 30.30 -2.06
N ILE A 859 10.63 31.46 -1.78
CA ILE A 859 11.18 32.48 -0.86
C ILE A 859 11.58 31.83 0.47
N VAL A 860 12.87 31.91 0.83
CA VAL A 860 13.42 31.32 2.06
C VAL A 860 13.58 32.41 3.11
N ASP A 861 12.81 32.33 4.19
CA ASP A 861 12.84 33.28 5.30
C ASP A 861 13.44 32.66 6.55
N TYR A 862 14.16 33.49 7.31
CA TYR A 862 14.89 33.05 8.49
C TYR A 862 14.02 33.15 9.74
N LEU A 863 13.91 32.04 10.45
CA LEU A 863 13.23 31.95 11.74
C LEU A 863 14.26 31.93 12.86
N GLU A 864 14.55 33.11 13.41
CA GLU A 864 15.31 33.21 14.66
C GLU A 864 14.42 32.86 15.87
N SER A 865 13.10 33.04 15.75
CA SER A 865 12.10 32.70 16.77
C SER A 865 10.72 32.44 16.17
N PHE A 866 9.85 31.78 16.93
CA PHE A 866 8.43 31.61 16.55
C PHE A 866 7.63 32.92 16.62
N THR A 867 8.07 33.90 17.42
CA THR A 867 7.53 35.27 17.36
C THR A 867 7.81 35.89 15.99
N LYS A 868 8.99 35.64 15.41
CA LYS A 868 9.31 36.08 14.05
C LYS A 868 8.44 35.39 13.01
N LEU A 869 8.13 34.10 13.20
CA LEU A 869 7.15 33.40 12.37
C LEU A 869 5.79 34.11 12.42
N TYR A 870 5.26 34.40 13.62
CA TYR A 870 4.00 35.13 13.76
C TYR A 870 4.00 36.48 13.04
N GLU A 871 5.05 37.31 13.22
CA GLU A 871 5.20 38.58 12.49
C GLU A 871 5.18 38.39 10.97
N LEU A 872 5.88 37.36 10.47
CA LEU A 872 5.94 37.05 9.05
C LEU A 872 4.58 36.58 8.51
N LEU A 873 3.81 35.83 9.31
CA LEU A 873 2.48 35.36 8.96
C LEU A 873 1.45 36.49 8.89
N GLN A 874 1.56 37.52 9.75
CA GLN A 874 0.64 38.68 9.74
C GLN A 874 0.69 39.48 8.43
N GLY A 875 1.80 39.40 7.69
CA GLY A 875 1.98 40.06 6.39
C GLY A 875 1.89 39.12 5.20
N ASP A 876 1.46 37.86 5.40
CA ASP A 876 1.44 36.83 4.35
C ASP A 876 0.02 36.42 3.96
N THR A 877 -0.12 35.82 2.78
CA THR A 877 -1.39 35.28 2.26
C THR A 877 -1.46 33.75 2.39
N LEU A 878 -0.63 33.16 3.26
CA LEU A 878 -0.61 31.71 3.49
C LEU A 878 -1.87 31.25 4.21
N GLU A 879 -2.53 30.25 3.64
CA GLU A 879 -3.72 29.63 4.21
C GLU A 879 -3.33 28.43 5.08
N TYR A 880 -2.30 27.69 4.70
CA TYR A 880 -1.82 26.52 5.45
C TYR A 880 -0.31 26.54 5.66
N LEU A 881 0.11 26.06 6.82
CA LEU A 881 1.50 25.87 7.19
C LEU A 881 1.78 24.40 7.36
N ILE A 882 2.82 23.91 6.67
CA ILE A 882 3.32 22.54 6.80
C ILE A 882 4.63 22.58 7.57
N PHE A 883 4.63 21.97 8.74
CA PHE A 883 5.80 21.79 9.55
C PHE A 883 6.47 20.46 9.23
N VAL A 884 7.79 20.50 9.14
CA VAL A 884 8.61 19.34 8.77
C VAL A 884 9.74 19.20 9.78
N ASP A 885 9.77 18.07 10.48
CA ASP A 885 10.86 17.69 11.36
C ASP A 885 12.07 17.23 10.53
N PHE A 886 13.06 18.11 10.43
CA PHE A 886 14.29 17.85 9.70
C PHE A 886 15.13 16.75 10.38
N ASP A 887 15.14 16.70 11.71
CA ASP A 887 16.01 15.83 12.46
C ASP A 887 15.60 14.38 12.27
N GLU A 888 14.30 14.09 12.38
CA GLU A 888 13.76 12.75 12.16
C GLU A 888 13.93 12.29 10.70
N LEU A 889 13.64 13.16 9.73
CA LEU A 889 13.70 12.83 8.30
C LEU A 889 15.11 12.78 7.74
N SER A 890 16.06 13.50 8.33
CA SER A 890 17.47 13.43 7.91
C SER A 890 18.14 12.12 8.34
N HIS A 891 17.72 11.52 9.45
CA HIS A 891 18.22 10.23 9.92
C HIS A 891 17.60 9.03 9.21
N ASN A 892 16.36 9.16 8.74
CA ASN A 892 15.67 8.15 7.92
C ASN A 892 15.18 8.80 6.63
N PRO A 893 16.01 8.89 5.58
CA PRO A 893 15.64 9.56 4.33
C PRO A 893 14.43 8.86 3.68
N VAL A 894 13.30 9.55 3.70
CA VAL A 894 12.04 9.11 3.08
C VAL A 894 11.93 9.71 1.68
N SER A 895 11.49 8.93 0.70
CA SER A 895 11.17 9.44 -0.64
C SER A 895 9.75 10.02 -0.64
N PHE A 896 9.62 11.33 -0.75
CA PHE A 896 8.31 11.98 -0.95
C PHE A 896 7.65 11.48 -2.25
N ARG A 897 6.33 11.27 -2.24
CA ARG A 897 5.56 11.21 -3.49
C ARG A 897 5.37 12.63 -4.01
N LYS A 898 5.17 12.75 -5.33
CA LYS A 898 4.96 14.04 -5.99
C LYS A 898 3.81 14.86 -5.41
N ASP A 899 2.75 14.20 -4.97
CA ASP A 899 1.49 14.79 -4.54
C ASP A 899 1.30 14.80 -3.00
N TRP A 900 2.40 14.90 -2.23
CA TRP A 900 2.35 14.78 -0.78
C TRP A 900 1.70 15.99 -0.08
N ILE A 901 1.78 17.19 -0.68
CA ILE A 901 1.12 18.40 -0.16
C ILE A 901 -0.38 18.30 -0.41
N GLU A 902 -0.78 17.93 -1.63
CA GLU A 902 -2.16 17.68 -2.03
C GLU A 902 -2.79 16.65 -1.09
N ALA A 903 -2.09 15.55 -0.80
CA ALA A 903 -2.57 14.52 0.11
C ALA A 903 -2.85 15.04 1.53
N LEU A 904 -2.08 16.02 2.04
CA LEU A 904 -2.35 16.68 3.33
C LEU A 904 -3.53 17.64 3.25
N LEU A 905 -3.62 18.45 2.19
CA LEU A 905 -4.69 19.41 1.98
C LEU A 905 -6.05 18.73 1.74
N GLU A 906 -6.08 17.61 1.02
CA GLU A 906 -7.28 16.78 0.80
C GLU A 906 -7.94 16.35 2.12
N GLN A 907 -7.17 16.21 3.21
CA GLN A 907 -7.71 15.83 4.53
C GLN A 907 -8.53 16.96 5.15
N TYR A 908 -8.17 18.23 4.91
CA TYR A 908 -8.98 19.36 5.37
C TYR A 908 -10.35 19.39 4.72
N VAL A 909 -10.44 18.98 3.44
CA VAL A 909 -11.71 18.85 2.71
C VAL A 909 -12.59 17.73 3.29
N LEU A 910 -11.97 16.60 3.66
CA LEU A 910 -12.70 15.43 4.15
C LEU A 910 -13.18 15.56 5.60
N PHE A 911 -12.38 16.16 6.47
CA PHE A 911 -12.56 16.03 7.92
C PHE A 911 -12.88 17.34 8.64
N GLY A 912 -12.59 18.50 8.04
CA GLY A 912 -12.76 19.78 8.71
C GLY A 912 -11.90 19.94 9.97
N SER A 913 -10.79 19.20 10.06
CA SER A 913 -9.87 19.20 11.20
C SER A 913 -9.06 20.49 11.27
N GLY A 914 -8.66 20.90 12.48
CA GLY A 914 -7.75 22.04 12.65
C GLY A 914 -6.29 21.71 12.34
N VAL A 915 -5.88 20.46 12.58
CA VAL A 915 -4.50 19.97 12.38
C VAL A 915 -4.52 18.58 11.72
N VAL A 916 -3.61 18.37 10.77
CA VAL A 916 -3.49 17.16 9.96
C VAL A 916 -2.03 16.72 9.98
N GLY A 917 -1.71 15.50 10.39
CA GLY A 917 -0.31 15.04 10.43
C GLY A 917 -0.08 13.65 9.89
N THR A 918 1.14 13.38 9.41
CA THR A 918 1.53 12.04 8.94
C THR A 918 1.71 11.11 10.13
N GLY A 919 1.08 9.93 10.11
CA GLY A 919 1.34 8.90 11.11
C GLY A 919 2.71 8.25 10.91
N SER A 920 3.49 8.07 11.99
CA SER A 920 4.74 7.31 11.91
C SER A 920 4.44 5.80 11.92
N PRO A 921 4.88 5.03 10.91
CA PRO A 921 4.64 3.58 10.85
C PRO A 921 5.44 2.77 11.88
N MET A 922 6.24 3.42 12.74
CA MET A 922 7.11 2.77 13.72
C MET A 922 6.41 2.40 15.04
N PHE A 923 5.15 2.82 15.25
CA PHE A 923 4.47 2.62 16.53
C PHE A 923 3.21 1.76 16.34
N GLY A 924 3.40 0.44 16.45
CA GLY A 924 2.34 -0.58 16.52
C GLY A 924 1.58 -0.56 17.86
N ASN A 925 1.41 0.62 18.43
CA ASN A 925 0.50 0.96 19.50
C ASN A 925 0.03 2.37 19.12
N VAL A 926 -1.19 2.52 18.62
CA VAL A 926 -1.88 3.82 18.68
C VAL A 926 -2.34 4.01 20.12
N VAL A 927 -1.40 3.95 21.05
CA VAL A 927 -1.49 4.76 22.25
C VAL A 927 -1.00 6.09 21.73
N HIS A 928 -1.86 7.11 21.75
CA HIS A 928 -1.39 8.49 21.74
C HIS A 928 -0.18 8.52 22.66
N SER A 929 1.02 8.62 22.09
CA SER A 929 2.16 9.05 22.87
C SER A 929 1.69 10.39 23.40
N ILE A 930 1.32 10.43 24.69
CA ILE A 930 0.82 11.63 25.36
C ILE A 930 1.85 12.77 25.17
N TYR A 931 3.09 12.42 24.82
CA TYR A 931 4.20 13.31 24.52
C TYR A 931 4.43 13.63 23.03
N ARG A 932 3.70 13.03 22.07
CA ARG A 932 3.88 13.28 20.62
C ARG A 932 2.55 13.15 19.85
N PRO A 933 1.78 14.24 19.71
CA PRO A 933 0.50 14.23 18.99
C PRO A 933 0.69 14.11 17.47
N CYS A 934 1.81 14.58 16.92
CA CYS A 934 2.04 14.70 15.47
C CYS A 934 3.27 13.89 15.03
N GLY A 935 3.21 13.19 13.90
CA GLY A 935 4.40 12.58 13.29
C GLY A 935 5.32 13.61 12.62
N PRO A 936 6.36 13.16 11.88
CA PRO A 936 7.44 14.03 11.38
C PRO A 936 7.03 15.12 10.38
N ILE A 937 5.80 15.08 9.86
CA ILE A 937 5.21 16.14 9.04
C ILE A 937 3.79 16.40 9.53
N PHE A 938 3.42 17.67 9.66
CA PHE A 938 2.05 18.06 9.94
C PHE A 938 1.70 19.39 9.29
N CYS A 939 0.43 19.59 9.01
CA CYS A 939 -0.15 20.74 8.36
C CYS A 939 -1.20 21.34 9.30
N VAL A 940 -1.27 22.66 9.40
CA VAL A 940 -2.24 23.44 10.20
C VAL A 940 -2.70 24.65 9.40
N ALA A 941 -3.95 25.07 9.57
CA ALA A 941 -4.40 26.34 9.01
C ALA A 941 -3.62 27.51 9.64
N SER A 942 -3.12 28.43 8.81
CA SER A 942 -2.28 29.56 9.25
C SER A 942 -2.98 30.45 10.28
N SER A 943 -4.30 30.67 10.11
CA SER A 943 -5.13 31.43 11.04
C SER A 943 -5.20 30.80 12.42
N ILE A 944 -5.49 29.49 12.49
CA ILE A 944 -5.57 28.73 13.75
C ILE A 944 -4.23 28.81 14.50
N PHE A 945 -3.12 28.63 13.78
CA PHE A 945 -1.80 28.67 14.39
C PHE A 945 -1.41 30.10 14.82
N GLY A 946 -1.81 31.12 14.05
CA GLY A 946 -1.63 32.53 14.41
C GLY A 946 -2.35 32.91 15.70
N ASP A 947 -3.63 32.56 15.83
CA ASP A 947 -4.43 32.81 17.02
C ASP A 947 -3.83 32.15 18.26
N TYR A 948 -3.35 30.90 18.11
CA TYR A 948 -2.65 30.18 19.17
C TYR A 948 -1.39 30.94 19.63
N LEU A 949 -0.54 31.36 18.69
CA LEU A 949 0.70 32.10 19.00
C LEU A 949 0.41 33.44 19.69
N GLN A 950 -0.66 34.14 19.30
CA GLN A 950 -1.08 35.38 19.94
C GLN A 950 -1.51 35.17 21.40
N SER A 951 -2.20 34.06 21.68
CA SER A 951 -2.74 33.77 23.02
C SER A 951 -1.70 33.29 24.04
N ASN A 952 -0.58 32.69 23.60
CA ASN A 952 0.34 31.95 24.48
C ASN A 952 1.73 32.56 24.73
N ASN A 953 2.01 33.79 24.25
CA ASN A 953 3.17 34.63 24.63
C ASN A 953 4.52 33.89 24.77
N ALA A 954 4.85 33.10 23.76
CA ALA A 954 5.49 31.82 23.99
C ALA A 954 6.95 31.79 23.49
N SER A 955 7.94 31.57 24.37
CA SER A 955 9.37 31.37 24.00
C SER A 955 9.62 29.91 23.65
N HIS A 956 9.92 29.58 22.40
CA HIS A 956 9.73 28.19 21.92
C HIS A 956 10.97 27.59 21.24
N ASN A 957 11.41 26.43 21.77
CA ASN A 957 12.25 25.46 21.06
C ASN A 957 11.35 24.37 20.45
N PHE A 958 11.92 23.38 19.76
CA PHE A 958 11.18 22.28 19.13
C PHE A 958 10.21 21.58 20.11
N ASP A 959 10.63 21.37 21.36
CA ASP A 959 9.83 20.67 22.37
C ASP A 959 8.61 21.50 22.79
N THR A 960 8.75 22.83 22.87
CA THR A 960 7.61 23.71 23.18
C THR A 960 6.64 23.83 22.01
N LEU A 961 7.13 23.74 20.76
CA LEU A 961 6.27 23.69 19.58
C LEU A 961 5.45 22.40 19.53
N GLN A 962 6.03 21.25 19.87
CA GLN A 962 5.27 19.98 19.91
C GLN A 962 4.16 20.02 20.97
N ILE A 963 4.43 20.63 22.12
CA ILE A 963 3.42 20.85 23.17
C ILE A 963 2.32 21.81 22.66
N ALA A 964 2.71 22.92 22.05
CA ALA A 964 1.77 23.87 21.48
C ALA A 964 0.83 23.24 20.44
N LEU A 965 1.35 22.34 19.62
CA LEU A 965 0.55 21.63 18.62
C LEU A 965 -0.30 20.52 19.22
N ALA A 966 0.13 19.94 20.35
CA ALA A 966 -0.72 19.06 21.17
C ALA A 966 -1.93 19.84 21.67
N ASP A 967 -1.70 21.04 22.21
CA ASP A 967 -2.76 21.89 22.74
C ASP A 967 -3.73 22.33 21.63
N VAL A 968 -3.22 22.72 20.45
CA VAL A 968 -4.06 23.03 19.27
C VAL A 968 -4.83 21.79 18.80
N SER A 969 -4.17 20.63 18.75
CA SER A 969 -4.78 19.33 18.40
C SER A 969 -5.95 18.99 19.33
N ASP A 970 -5.73 19.13 20.63
CA ASP A 970 -6.71 18.78 21.67
C ASP A 970 -7.90 19.75 21.66
N THR A 971 -7.68 21.01 21.27
CA THR A 971 -8.72 22.04 21.21
C THR A 971 -9.52 22.03 19.91
N MET A 972 -8.86 21.85 18.77
CA MET A 972 -9.44 22.02 17.42
C MET A 972 -9.67 20.71 16.67
N GLY A 973 -9.27 19.58 17.27
CA GLY A 973 -9.33 18.26 16.65
C GLY A 973 -8.13 18.00 15.75
N TYR A 974 -7.44 16.89 16.02
CA TYR A 974 -6.35 16.38 15.20
C TYR A 974 -6.77 15.15 14.42
N VAL A 975 -6.40 15.13 13.13
CA VAL A 975 -6.53 13.95 12.29
C VAL A 975 -5.16 13.40 11.96
N ASN A 976 -4.91 12.21 12.49
CA ASN A 976 -3.77 11.41 12.08
C ASN A 976 -4.06 10.81 10.70
N VAL A 977 -3.28 11.26 9.75
CA VAL A 977 -3.33 10.76 8.39
C VAL A 977 -2.46 9.52 8.35
N PHE A 978 -3.11 8.36 8.47
CA PHE A 978 -2.50 7.12 8.01
C PHE A 978 -2.55 7.07 6.49
N THR A 979 -1.76 7.93 5.85
CA THR A 979 -1.51 7.82 4.42
C THR A 979 -0.19 7.08 4.25
N PRO A 980 -0.18 5.91 3.61
CA PRO A 980 1.03 5.34 3.00
C PRO A 980 1.78 6.29 2.05
N PHE A 981 1.33 7.54 1.87
CA PHE A 981 1.53 8.33 0.67
C PHE A 981 2.35 9.59 0.82
N CYS A 982 2.40 10.20 2.00
CA CYS A 982 3.31 11.33 2.24
C CYS A 982 4.76 10.86 2.37
N MET A 983 4.99 9.56 2.58
CA MET A 983 6.29 9.00 2.98
C MET A 983 6.63 7.64 2.33
N GLY A 984 7.28 7.66 1.16
CA GLY A 984 8.19 6.58 0.71
C GLY A 984 7.60 5.43 -0.12
N ASN A 985 8.18 5.22 -1.31
CA ASN A 985 8.22 4.03 -2.21
C ASN A 985 7.15 2.94 -1.96
N LEU A 986 6.43 2.57 -3.02
CA LEU A 986 5.47 1.46 -3.09
C LEU A 986 5.93 0.18 -2.35
N ALA A 987 7.23 -0.12 -2.28
CA ALA A 987 7.82 -1.23 -1.52
C ALA A 987 7.74 -1.08 0.02
N THR A 988 7.90 0.15 0.54
CA THR A 988 7.72 0.49 1.96
C THR A 988 6.23 0.51 2.31
N CYS A 989 5.41 1.10 1.44
CA CYS A 989 3.94 1.01 1.50
C CYS A 989 3.49 -0.46 1.52
N LYS A 990 4.03 -1.31 0.64
CA LYS A 990 3.76 -2.75 0.59
C LYS A 990 4.14 -3.46 1.87
N LYS A 991 5.24 -3.10 2.54
CA LYS A 991 5.61 -3.69 3.85
C LYS A 991 4.66 -3.27 4.95
N ILE A 992 4.25 -2.00 4.97
CA ILE A 992 3.35 -1.43 5.96
C ILE A 992 1.91 -1.96 5.76
N LEU A 993 1.38 -1.90 4.54
CA LEU A 993 0.10 -2.50 4.18
C LEU A 993 0.10 -4.00 4.41
N ARG A 994 1.21 -4.72 4.13
CA ARG A 994 1.33 -6.14 4.51
C ARG A 994 1.44 -6.37 6.01
N TYR A 995 1.94 -5.41 6.79
CA TYR A 995 1.92 -5.49 8.25
C TYR A 995 0.49 -5.33 8.79
N TYR A 996 -0.25 -4.32 8.33
CA TYR A 996 -1.65 -4.08 8.72
C TYR A 996 -2.64 -5.11 8.15
N SER A 997 -2.38 -5.66 6.95
CA SER A 997 -3.20 -6.75 6.35
C SER A 997 -2.75 -8.17 6.74
N GLY A 998 -1.84 -8.31 7.71
CA GLY A 998 -1.38 -9.62 8.21
C GLY A 998 -0.61 -10.48 7.20
N MET A 999 0.03 -9.87 6.20
CA MET A 999 0.73 -10.52 5.10
C MET A 999 2.26 -10.58 5.19
N ASP A 1000 2.92 -9.88 6.12
CA ASP A 1000 4.37 -10.03 6.33
C ASP A 1000 4.67 -10.56 7.75
N THR A 1001 4.71 -11.88 7.88
CA THR A 1001 5.20 -12.60 9.07
C THR A 1001 6.74 -12.70 9.11
N ARG A 1002 7.47 -11.82 8.40
CA ARG A 1002 8.94 -11.91 8.37
C ARG A 1002 9.61 -11.47 9.67
N PRO A 1003 10.69 -12.16 10.11
CA PRO A 1003 11.36 -11.87 11.39
C PRO A 1003 12.14 -10.54 11.44
N THR A 1004 12.19 -9.77 10.36
CA THR A 1004 13.14 -8.66 10.20
C THR A 1004 12.76 -7.37 10.97
N LEU A 1005 11.54 -7.27 11.50
CA LEU A 1005 11.14 -6.22 12.44
C LEU A 1005 11.49 -6.52 13.90
N THR A 1006 11.93 -7.75 14.24
CA THR A 1006 12.37 -8.06 15.61
C THR A 1006 13.60 -7.27 16.05
N LYS A 1007 14.35 -6.65 15.14
CA LYS A 1007 15.50 -5.80 15.49
C LYS A 1007 15.06 -4.40 15.96
N ASN A 1008 14.03 -3.81 15.33
CA ASN A 1008 13.48 -2.50 15.73
C ASN A 1008 12.50 -2.64 16.90
N MET A 1009 11.75 -3.75 16.98
CA MET A 1009 10.95 -4.09 18.18
C MET A 1009 11.84 -4.35 19.41
N ARG A 1010 13.07 -4.84 19.22
CA ARG A 1010 14.11 -4.91 20.29
C ARG A 1010 14.68 -3.56 20.67
N PHE A 1011 14.65 -2.57 19.78
CA PHE A 1011 15.11 -1.21 20.06
C PHE A 1011 14.03 -0.43 20.81
N TYR A 1012 12.75 -0.59 20.40
CA TYR A 1012 11.60 0.01 21.06
C TYR A 1012 11.29 -0.62 22.43
N LEU A 1013 11.40 -1.95 22.56
CA LEU A 1013 11.39 -2.61 23.87
C LEU A 1013 12.62 -2.26 24.72
N LYS A 1014 13.72 -1.79 24.13
CA LYS A 1014 14.88 -1.29 24.89
C LYS A 1014 14.69 0.17 25.32
N SER A 1015 14.01 1.01 24.55
CA SER A 1015 13.71 2.40 24.94
C SER A 1015 12.64 2.44 26.04
N ILE A 1016 11.62 1.59 25.97
CA ILE A 1016 10.64 1.41 27.07
C ILE A 1016 11.30 0.83 28.34
N ILE A 1017 12.45 0.15 28.22
CA ILE A 1017 13.21 -0.35 29.38
C ILE A 1017 14.24 0.68 29.88
N ASN A 1018 14.48 1.77 29.16
CA ASN A 1018 15.52 2.76 29.48
C ASN A 1018 15.00 4.15 29.89
N GLU A 1019 13.69 4.41 29.89
CA GLU A 1019 13.14 5.71 30.31
C GLU A 1019 12.70 5.81 31.79
N ASP A 1020 12.96 4.78 32.61
CA ASP A 1020 12.89 4.90 34.09
C ASP A 1020 14.29 5.15 34.70
N ASN A 1021 15.06 6.08 34.14
CA ASN A 1021 16.25 6.64 34.79
C ASN A 1021 16.37 8.13 34.45
N ASN A 1022 15.48 8.93 35.05
CA ASN A 1022 15.82 10.21 35.69
C ASN A 1022 14.74 10.59 36.69
#